data_AF-A0A1Y4IFV3-F1
#
_entry.id   AF-A0A1Y4IFV3-F1
#
_cell.length_a   1.000
_cell.length_b   1.000
_cell.length_c   1.000
_cell.angle_alpha   90.00
_cell.angle_beta   90.00
_cell.angle_gamma   90.00
#
_symmetry.space_group_name_H-M   'P 1'
#
loop_
_entity.id
_entity.type
_entity.pdbx_description
1 polymer ?
#
loop_
_entity_poly.entity_id
_entity_poly.type
_entity_poly.pdbx_seq_one_letter_code
_entity_poly.pdbx_strand_id
1 'polypeptide(L)'
;MNKKLFLGMFAAAGMLLATSCSNDELDVVQSGNEAQVTFSLGLEGGIATRAAISDGTGAKKLVYAVYKLNADGTPVLQNVVGSNNEGQFVDTEAFDGGHTETVSVTLAKGQTYQVAFWAQNPNCNAYTTTDLTNVEVSYNQATNNNDVRDAFFKTVEFTVSGNQTIDVELKRPFAQINVGVYKTDWDAAVKSGIEIEKSSVVIKDAATSINLLTGEVGDETTDVEVSYLSNTIPNEDLKVDLNGDKDYDDENEKYKWLSMSYILVADRNADSGNGVLGDERDALESLQYTFSPKSGNEITFGDGLNSVPVQRNWRTNILGQILTGNIEFNIRINPIFDGDINVDAPTSEVKSDAQALAAALTANEEDILVVLGADVDLPISSLGSQTSGSGEYKLGGADTKNITIDLNGKTLNFTTSYMSAIGANNPDATITIKNGTVTSTGNSATTWNINDVTFANCNYVIENVTFNKEVALTNAGKSVTMNDVTINGTGDYYALWISAKGQTVKVDNLKINTSGRGIKIDEQYVGAPAKVTLDISNSTFKTTKKAAIMVKSVEGADITVSDIDISNVTADKVFAVWVDEDAKANADKVVVNGALKKVEGDNAVIGAASTEELADATIENNATIYLAAGDYIIPSAAQGKTLTIKGTGNPEDVKVAVTKVGTSGENCDYGFDGSTVTFEGITITTNSSTYIGYARCKGTYKNCVINGQYTLYGDSKFENCTFNVSGDVYNIWTWGAPTATFDGCTFNSDGKAMLLYGTVNTNLTIENSVFNDKGGLTDLKAAIEIGNDYSKSYILVVNNTVVNGYEINDKGINTGTTLWANKNSMGTDKLSVTIDGVKVY
;
A
#
# COMPACT_ATOMS: atom_id res chain seq x y z
N MET A 1 24.39 -3.13 -47.15
CA MET A 1 25.68 -3.60 -47.70
C MET A 1 26.45 -2.41 -48.31
N ASN A 2 27.52 -1.96 -47.65
CA ASN A 2 28.83 -1.65 -48.26
C ASN A 2 29.72 -0.99 -47.20
N LYS A 3 30.68 -1.78 -46.69
CA LYS A 3 31.82 -1.34 -45.89
C LYS A 3 32.84 -0.64 -46.79
N LYS A 4 33.30 0.56 -46.45
CA LYS A 4 34.61 1.13 -46.86
C LYS A 4 35.10 2.03 -45.72
N LEU A 5 36.05 1.58 -44.91
CA LEU A 5 37.51 1.71 -45.09
C LEU A 5 37.98 3.17 -45.06
N PHE A 6 38.51 3.61 -43.91
CA PHE A 6 39.57 4.61 -43.88
C PHE A 6 40.64 4.19 -42.86
N LEU A 7 41.84 4.01 -43.41
CA LEU A 7 43.10 3.72 -42.74
C LEU A 7 43.81 5.09 -42.60
N GLY A 8 44.15 5.50 -41.38
CA GLY A 8 44.94 6.70 -41.10
C GLY A 8 46.02 6.36 -40.08
N MET A 9 47.28 6.64 -40.43
CA MET A 9 48.50 6.09 -39.82
C MET A 9 49.30 7.19 -39.10
N PHE A 10 49.92 6.82 -37.97
CA PHE A 10 51.11 7.39 -37.31
C PHE A 10 51.04 8.77 -36.61
N ALA A 11 51.44 8.81 -35.33
CA ALA A 11 52.83 9.10 -34.93
C ALA A 11 53.04 8.91 -33.41
N ALA A 12 53.94 8.00 -33.04
CA ALA A 12 54.56 7.96 -31.72
C ALA A 12 55.79 8.88 -31.71
N ALA A 13 55.87 9.81 -30.77
CA ALA A 13 57.10 10.55 -30.47
C ALA A 13 57.13 10.88 -28.97
N GLY A 14 58.09 10.29 -28.26
CA GLY A 14 58.32 10.55 -26.84
C GLY A 14 59.19 11.78 -26.59
N MET A 15 59.08 12.34 -25.39
CA MET A 15 60.15 13.07 -24.70
C MET A 15 59.99 12.88 -23.19
N LEU A 16 60.96 12.18 -22.57
CA LEU A 16 61.26 12.27 -21.15
C LEU A 16 61.89 13.62 -20.84
N LEU A 17 61.55 14.24 -19.70
CA LEU A 17 62.47 14.93 -18.77
C LEU A 17 61.77 15.16 -17.41
N ALA A 18 62.44 14.70 -16.33
CA ALA A 18 62.03 14.68 -14.92
C ALA A 18 62.16 16.06 -14.22
N THR A 19 61.45 16.41 -13.14
CA THR A 19 61.58 16.04 -11.70
C THR A 19 60.54 16.92 -10.94
N SER A 20 59.92 16.60 -9.79
CA SER A 20 60.46 16.11 -8.52
C SER A 20 59.38 15.57 -7.54
N CYS A 21 59.70 14.44 -6.88
CA CYS A 21 59.39 13.99 -5.50
C CYS A 21 57.91 13.94 -5.03
N SER A 22 57.32 12.84 -4.52
CA SER A 22 57.87 11.76 -3.67
C SER A 22 56.94 10.53 -3.65
N ASN A 23 57.54 9.35 -3.42
CA ASN A 23 56.98 8.03 -3.05
C ASN A 23 56.59 7.04 -4.18
N ASP A 24 57.58 6.19 -4.51
CA ASP A 24 57.52 4.72 -4.66
C ASP A 24 56.30 4.09 -5.35
N GLU A 25 56.31 4.04 -6.68
CA GLU A 25 56.67 2.85 -7.47
C GLU A 25 56.59 3.23 -8.96
N LEU A 26 57.75 3.41 -9.62
CA LEU A 26 57.87 3.32 -11.07
C LEU A 26 59.19 2.63 -11.37
N ASP A 27 59.14 1.29 -11.40
CA ASP A 27 60.10 0.53 -12.19
C ASP A 27 59.54 0.38 -13.61
N VAL A 28 60.36 0.71 -14.58
CA VAL A 28 60.03 0.63 -16.00
C VAL A 28 60.05 -0.84 -16.40
N VAL A 29 58.89 -1.50 -16.27
CA VAL A 29 58.58 -2.78 -16.93
C VAL A 29 57.14 -2.66 -17.40
N GLN A 30 56.90 -2.81 -18.71
CA GLN A 30 55.60 -3.27 -19.22
C GLN A 30 55.35 -4.63 -18.57
N SER A 31 54.78 -4.64 -17.36
CA SER A 31 54.19 -5.86 -16.84
C SER A 31 53.07 -6.19 -17.83
N GLY A 32 53.01 -7.43 -18.32
CA GLY A 32 51.93 -7.87 -19.20
C GLY A 32 50.55 -7.86 -18.54
N ASN A 33 50.37 -7.12 -17.45
CA ASN A 33 49.23 -7.11 -16.54
C ASN A 33 48.30 -5.91 -16.75
N GLU A 34 48.62 -4.97 -17.64
CA GLU A 34 47.76 -3.85 -18.03
C GLU A 34 47.29 -4.00 -19.48
N ALA A 35 46.12 -3.42 -19.78
CA ALA A 35 45.55 -3.39 -21.11
C ALA A 35 44.92 -2.02 -21.41
N GLN A 36 44.96 -1.63 -22.69
CA GLN A 36 44.27 -0.45 -23.19
C GLN A 36 42.81 -0.80 -23.49
N VAL A 37 41.88 -0.12 -22.85
CA VAL A 37 40.44 -0.19 -23.13
C VAL A 37 40.06 1.08 -23.88
N THR A 38 39.46 0.91 -25.05
CA THR A 38 38.99 2.02 -25.89
C THR A 38 37.46 2.03 -25.88
N PHE A 39 36.86 3.19 -25.67
CA PHE A 39 35.42 3.37 -25.74
C PHE A 39 35.06 4.13 -27.01
N SER A 40 34.23 3.52 -27.86
CA SER A 40 33.60 4.19 -29.00
C SER A 40 32.29 4.78 -28.50
N LEU A 41 32.28 6.09 -28.22
CA LEU A 41 31.09 6.77 -27.69
C LEU A 41 30.22 7.26 -28.84
N GLY A 42 28.92 7.04 -28.74
CA GLY A 42 27.90 7.62 -29.62
C GLY A 42 26.83 8.32 -28.80
N LEU A 43 26.43 9.53 -29.21
CA LEU A 43 25.20 10.14 -28.72
C LEU A 43 24.03 9.47 -29.44
N GLU A 44 23.02 9.01 -28.70
CA GLU A 44 21.84 8.40 -29.29
C GLU A 44 21.14 9.35 -30.28
N GLY A 45 20.52 8.76 -31.32
CA GLY A 45 19.65 9.51 -32.21
C GLY A 45 20.31 10.75 -32.83
N GLY A 46 21.50 10.59 -33.42
CA GLY A 46 22.00 11.60 -34.35
C GLY A 46 20.91 11.86 -35.38
N ILE A 47 20.24 13.02 -35.29
CA ILE A 47 19.10 13.36 -36.12
C ILE A 47 19.58 13.29 -37.58
N ALA A 48 19.24 12.20 -38.27
CA ALA A 48 19.55 12.08 -39.68
C ALA A 48 18.77 13.12 -40.51
N THR A 49 17.71 13.72 -39.97
CA THR A 49 16.94 14.78 -40.63
C THR A 49 16.10 15.65 -39.68
N ARG A 50 16.63 16.86 -39.38
CA ARG A 50 15.90 18.14 -39.16
C ARG A 50 14.99 18.31 -37.93
N ALA A 51 15.60 18.69 -36.81
CA ALA A 51 15.25 19.90 -36.04
C ALA A 51 16.59 20.57 -35.64
N ALA A 52 16.70 21.89 -35.70
CA ALA A 52 17.91 22.64 -35.33
C ALA A 52 18.07 22.78 -33.81
N ILE A 53 17.02 22.51 -33.04
CA ILE A 53 17.00 22.43 -31.57
C ILE A 53 16.87 20.96 -31.13
N SER A 54 17.65 20.56 -30.13
CA SER A 54 17.68 19.24 -29.48
C SER A 54 18.26 18.12 -30.34
N ASP A 55 19.18 18.44 -31.25
CA ASP A 55 19.83 17.46 -32.14
C ASP A 55 21.08 16.78 -31.54
N GLY A 56 21.41 17.13 -30.29
CA GLY A 56 22.57 16.62 -29.55
C GLY A 56 23.92 17.14 -30.02
N THR A 57 24.00 17.88 -31.14
CA THR A 57 25.29 18.34 -31.69
C THR A 57 26.00 19.36 -30.80
N GLY A 58 25.24 20.03 -29.92
CA GLY A 58 25.77 20.95 -28.92
C GLY A 58 26.56 20.29 -27.79
N ALA A 59 26.46 18.96 -27.59
CA ALA A 59 27.14 18.25 -26.52
C ALA A 59 28.64 18.03 -26.83
N LYS A 60 29.44 19.10 -26.66
CA LYS A 60 30.88 19.13 -26.96
C LYS A 60 31.81 19.01 -25.76
N LYS A 61 31.28 18.78 -24.56
CA LYS A 61 32.06 18.52 -23.35
C LYS A 61 31.75 17.13 -22.84
N LEU A 62 32.77 16.30 -22.67
CA LEU A 62 32.69 14.96 -22.08
C LEU A 62 33.42 14.94 -20.73
N VAL A 63 32.77 14.40 -19.72
CA VAL A 63 33.33 14.09 -18.40
C VAL A 63 33.14 12.60 -18.15
N TYR A 64 34.19 11.90 -17.73
CA TYR A 64 34.06 10.48 -17.39
C TYR A 64 35.00 10.06 -16.26
N ALA A 65 34.61 9.03 -15.52
CA ALA A 65 35.37 8.51 -14.38
C ALA A 65 35.33 6.98 -14.34
N VAL A 66 36.42 6.38 -13.84
CA VAL A 66 36.59 4.92 -13.78
C VAL A 66 36.43 4.46 -12.34
N TYR A 67 35.58 3.45 -12.13
CA TYR A 67 35.31 2.83 -10.84
C TYR A 67 35.69 1.36 -10.91
N LYS A 68 36.48 0.88 -9.95
CA LYS A 68 36.80 -0.54 -9.82
C LYS A 68 35.75 -1.20 -8.93
N LEU A 69 35.24 -2.36 -9.33
CA LEU A 69 34.37 -3.15 -8.46
C LEU A 69 35.21 -3.96 -7.47
N ASN A 70 34.88 -3.83 -6.19
CA ASN A 70 35.39 -4.71 -5.13
C ASN A 70 34.74 -6.10 -5.21
N ALA A 71 35.24 -7.03 -4.40
CA ALA A 71 34.74 -8.42 -4.38
C ALA A 71 33.25 -8.54 -3.98
N ASP A 72 32.71 -7.52 -3.31
CA ASP A 72 31.29 -7.40 -2.93
C ASP A 72 30.44 -6.67 -3.98
N GLY A 73 31.02 -6.25 -5.10
CA GLY A 73 30.35 -5.49 -6.15
C GLY A 73 30.31 -3.98 -5.93
N THR A 74 30.92 -3.44 -4.87
CA THR A 74 30.91 -2.00 -4.60
C THR A 74 31.86 -1.25 -5.56
N PRO A 75 31.39 -0.23 -6.29
CA PRO A 75 32.25 0.61 -7.14
C PRO A 75 33.11 1.57 -6.31
N VAL A 76 34.41 1.63 -6.62
CA VAL A 76 35.37 2.55 -5.97
C VAL A 76 36.08 3.36 -7.04
N LEU A 77 35.99 4.69 -6.95
CA LEU A 77 36.64 5.64 -7.86
C LEU A 77 38.15 5.38 -7.94
N GLN A 78 38.69 5.39 -9.16
CA GLN A 78 40.10 5.15 -9.44
C GLN A 78 40.77 6.40 -10.03
N ASN A 79 41.91 6.77 -9.46
CA ASN A 79 42.77 7.81 -10.04
C ASN A 79 43.64 7.19 -11.15
N VAL A 80 43.05 7.01 -12.32
CA VAL A 80 43.73 6.45 -13.50
C VAL A 80 44.66 7.50 -14.10
N VAL A 81 45.81 7.06 -14.62
CA VAL A 81 46.78 7.96 -15.28
C VAL A 81 46.07 8.78 -16.36
N GLY A 82 46.17 10.10 -16.25
CA GLY A 82 45.51 11.08 -17.13
C GLY A 82 44.25 11.71 -16.55
N SER A 83 43.73 11.22 -15.42
CA SER A 83 42.65 11.89 -14.71
C SER A 83 43.13 13.13 -13.96
N ASN A 84 42.21 14.04 -13.66
CA ASN A 84 42.41 15.20 -12.78
C ASN A 84 42.43 14.79 -11.29
N ASN A 85 42.44 15.78 -10.40
CA ASN A 85 42.49 15.58 -8.95
C ASN A 85 41.19 14.98 -8.38
N GLU A 86 40.10 15.10 -9.12
CA GLU A 86 38.79 14.52 -8.81
C GLU A 86 38.65 13.09 -9.34
N GLY A 87 39.70 12.50 -9.93
CA GLY A 87 39.66 11.15 -10.52
C GLY A 87 38.90 11.07 -11.84
N GLN A 88 38.69 12.20 -12.50
CA GLN A 88 37.90 12.34 -13.73
C GLN A 88 38.74 12.74 -14.93
N PHE A 89 38.27 12.40 -16.12
CA PHE A 89 38.77 12.92 -17.38
C PHE A 89 37.78 13.97 -17.89
N VAL A 90 38.29 15.08 -18.41
CA VAL A 90 37.48 16.16 -18.95
C VAL A 90 38.01 16.53 -20.33
N ASP A 91 37.16 16.37 -21.33
CA ASP A 91 37.38 16.81 -22.70
C ASP A 91 36.37 17.91 -23.03
N THR A 92 36.86 19.09 -23.42
CA THR A 92 36.02 20.27 -23.73
C THR A 92 35.76 20.46 -25.22
N GLU A 93 36.30 19.58 -26.07
CA GLU A 93 36.17 19.57 -27.54
C GLU A 93 35.72 18.18 -28.03
N ALA A 94 34.98 17.46 -27.19
CA ALA A 94 34.47 16.12 -27.48
C ALA A 94 33.42 16.15 -28.60
N PHE A 95 33.30 15.08 -29.37
CA PHE A 95 32.30 14.93 -30.44
C PHE A 95 32.43 15.99 -31.56
N ASP A 96 33.56 16.67 -31.72
CA ASP A 96 33.75 17.72 -32.73
C ASP A 96 33.43 17.27 -34.18
N GLY A 97 33.59 15.98 -34.46
CA GLY A 97 33.25 15.35 -35.75
C GLY A 97 31.78 15.01 -35.97
N GLY A 98 30.88 15.27 -35.01
CA GLY A 98 29.45 14.96 -35.12
C GLY A 98 28.87 14.42 -33.80
N HIS A 99 28.42 13.16 -33.82
CA HIS A 99 27.79 12.45 -32.70
C HIS A 99 28.65 11.32 -32.13
N THR A 100 29.89 11.18 -32.57
CA THR A 100 30.79 10.09 -32.14
C THR A 100 32.09 10.63 -31.56
N GLU A 101 32.61 9.97 -30.52
CA GLU A 101 33.88 10.27 -29.86
C GLU A 101 34.63 8.97 -29.54
N THR A 102 35.95 9.02 -29.37
CA THR A 102 36.74 7.86 -28.95
C THR A 102 37.72 8.23 -27.85
N VAL A 103 37.57 7.60 -26.69
CA VAL A 103 38.48 7.78 -25.55
C VAL A 103 39.14 6.45 -25.16
N SER A 104 40.35 6.50 -24.60
CA SER A 104 41.09 5.31 -24.18
C SER A 104 41.65 5.46 -22.78
N VAL A 105 41.60 4.38 -21.99
CA VAL A 105 42.18 4.28 -20.65
C VAL A 105 43.01 3.00 -20.52
N THR A 106 44.07 3.04 -19.72
CA THR A 106 44.88 1.85 -19.42
C THR A 106 44.49 1.30 -18.06
N LEU A 107 44.05 0.03 -18.00
CA LEU A 107 43.52 -0.61 -16.79
C LEU A 107 44.18 -1.97 -16.54
N ALA A 108 44.21 -2.38 -15.26
CA ALA A 108 44.75 -3.67 -14.86
C ALA A 108 43.85 -4.84 -15.34
N LYS A 109 44.46 -5.87 -15.91
CA LYS A 109 43.80 -7.10 -16.36
C LYS A 109 43.24 -7.90 -15.17
N GLY A 110 42.18 -8.66 -15.44
CA GLY A 110 41.51 -9.52 -14.46
C GLY A 110 40.66 -8.78 -13.44
N GLN A 111 40.45 -7.47 -13.61
CA GLN A 111 39.59 -6.65 -12.76
C GLN A 111 38.31 -6.26 -13.52
N THR A 112 37.24 -6.06 -12.77
CA THR A 112 35.96 -5.54 -13.27
C THR A 112 35.83 -4.07 -12.91
N TYR A 113 35.41 -3.26 -13.87
CA TYR A 113 35.25 -1.81 -13.72
C TYR A 113 33.87 -1.37 -14.21
N GLN A 114 33.41 -0.27 -13.66
CA GLN A 114 32.36 0.57 -14.22
C GLN A 114 32.97 1.88 -14.70
N VAL A 115 32.51 2.38 -15.85
CA VAL A 115 32.90 3.72 -16.34
C VAL A 115 31.64 4.51 -16.61
N ALA A 116 31.50 5.63 -15.90
CA ALA A 116 30.41 6.58 -16.05
C ALA A 116 30.83 7.69 -17.00
N PHE A 117 30.00 7.97 -18.00
CA PHE A 117 30.18 9.03 -18.99
C PHE A 117 29.06 10.06 -18.86
N TRP A 118 29.41 11.34 -18.98
CA TRP A 118 28.50 12.48 -19.04
C TRP A 118 28.94 13.42 -20.16
N ALA A 119 28.07 13.66 -21.14
CA ALA A 119 28.27 14.61 -22.22
C ALA A 119 27.28 15.77 -22.11
N GLN A 120 27.74 17.00 -22.34
CA GLN A 120 26.90 18.21 -22.26
C GLN A 120 27.45 19.31 -23.17
N ASN A 121 26.69 20.40 -23.32
CA ASN A 121 27.21 21.62 -23.94
C ASN A 121 28.31 22.27 -23.05
N PRO A 122 29.47 22.67 -23.60
CA PRO A 122 30.52 23.36 -22.84
C PRO A 122 30.05 24.67 -22.18
N ASN A 123 29.06 25.34 -22.78
CA ASN A 123 28.49 26.59 -22.25
C ASN A 123 27.37 26.35 -21.21
N CYS A 124 27.03 25.09 -20.92
CA CYS A 124 26.04 24.77 -19.91
C CYS A 124 26.62 24.88 -18.50
N ASN A 125 26.07 25.78 -17.71
CA ASN A 125 26.40 25.97 -16.30
C ASN A 125 25.36 25.34 -15.35
N ALA A 126 24.41 24.58 -15.89
CA ALA A 126 23.33 23.98 -15.12
C ALA A 126 23.76 22.74 -14.32
N TYR A 127 24.89 22.14 -14.68
CA TYR A 127 25.29 20.81 -14.21
C TYR A 127 26.61 20.88 -13.45
N THR A 128 26.60 20.37 -12.22
CA THR A 128 27.81 20.18 -11.42
C THR A 128 28.29 18.75 -11.58
N THR A 129 29.37 18.53 -12.32
CA THR A 129 29.88 17.19 -12.65
C THR A 129 31.11 16.78 -11.84
N THR A 130 31.39 17.44 -10.71
CA THR A 130 32.56 17.13 -9.86
C THR A 130 32.42 15.78 -9.14
N ASP A 131 31.19 15.29 -9.01
CA ASP A 131 30.87 13.96 -8.50
C ASP A 131 29.88 13.30 -9.46
N LEU A 132 30.29 12.22 -10.13
CA LEU A 132 29.43 11.51 -11.08
C LEU A 132 28.46 10.54 -10.39
N THR A 133 28.56 10.37 -9.07
CA THR A 133 27.56 9.66 -8.27
C THR A 133 26.47 10.60 -7.73
N ASN A 134 26.63 11.92 -7.93
CA ASN A 134 25.65 12.94 -7.59
C ASN A 134 25.81 14.16 -8.52
N VAL A 135 25.43 14.00 -9.79
CA VAL A 135 25.42 15.14 -10.72
C VAL A 135 24.26 16.06 -10.36
N GLU A 136 24.57 17.25 -9.86
CA GLU A 136 23.56 18.23 -9.46
C GLU A 136 23.03 19.00 -10.67
N VAL A 137 21.72 19.24 -10.67
CA VAL A 137 20.98 19.97 -11.70
C VAL A 137 20.40 21.24 -11.11
N SER A 138 20.91 22.38 -11.59
CA SER A 138 20.45 23.71 -11.21
C SER A 138 19.45 24.26 -12.21
N TYR A 139 18.26 24.60 -11.72
CA TYR A 139 17.24 25.33 -12.47
C TYR A 139 17.28 26.85 -12.21
N ASN A 140 18.27 27.33 -11.45
CA ASN A 140 18.40 28.75 -11.14
C ASN A 140 18.63 29.56 -12.42
N GLN A 141 17.78 30.57 -12.66
CA GLN A 141 17.79 31.40 -13.88
C GLN A 141 17.72 30.59 -15.18
N ALA A 142 17.17 29.38 -15.14
CA ALA A 142 16.94 28.61 -16.34
C ALA A 142 16.01 29.39 -17.28
N THR A 143 16.33 29.42 -18.56
CA THR A 143 15.54 30.09 -19.60
C THR A 143 14.86 29.04 -20.45
N ASN A 144 13.61 29.28 -20.81
CA ASN A 144 12.86 28.41 -21.70
C ASN A 144 13.50 28.38 -23.10
N ASN A 145 13.13 27.43 -23.94
CA ASN A 145 13.60 27.34 -25.34
C ASN A 145 15.14 27.37 -25.48
N ASN A 146 15.85 26.76 -24.53
CA ASN A 146 17.30 26.83 -24.43
C ASN A 146 17.94 25.45 -24.58
N ASP A 147 18.51 25.21 -25.76
CA ASP A 147 19.12 23.93 -26.15
C ASP A 147 20.49 23.66 -25.50
N VAL A 148 21.10 24.68 -24.88
CA VAL A 148 22.40 24.51 -24.20
C VAL A 148 22.30 23.50 -23.05
N ARG A 149 21.10 23.22 -22.56
CA ARG A 149 20.86 22.27 -21.47
C ARG A 149 20.80 20.81 -21.94
N ASP A 150 20.88 20.49 -23.22
CA ASP A 150 20.91 19.10 -23.67
C ASP A 150 22.15 18.36 -23.10
N ALA A 151 21.95 17.11 -22.68
CA ALA A 151 23.00 16.29 -22.06
C ALA A 151 22.72 14.79 -22.24
N PHE A 152 23.77 13.98 -22.10
CA PHE A 152 23.71 12.54 -22.30
C PHE A 152 24.59 11.83 -21.29
N PHE A 153 24.21 10.62 -20.88
CA PHE A 153 25.01 9.81 -19.97
C PHE A 153 24.89 8.31 -20.26
N LYS A 154 25.88 7.56 -19.80
CA LYS A 154 25.83 6.09 -19.73
C LYS A 154 26.86 5.60 -18.74
N THR A 155 26.53 4.54 -18.01
CA THR A 155 27.51 3.72 -17.30
C THR A 155 27.62 2.36 -17.96
N VAL A 156 28.85 1.86 -18.10
CA VAL A 156 29.14 0.52 -18.62
C VAL A 156 29.99 -0.25 -17.63
N GLU A 157 29.58 -1.49 -17.36
CA GLU A 157 30.33 -2.46 -16.57
C GLU A 157 31.04 -3.45 -17.50
N PHE A 158 32.32 -3.73 -17.25
CA PHE A 158 33.08 -4.69 -18.05
C PHE A 158 34.29 -5.25 -17.28
N THR A 159 34.78 -6.40 -17.74
CA THR A 159 36.01 -7.02 -17.20
C THR A 159 37.16 -6.86 -18.19
N VAL A 160 38.34 -6.49 -17.70
CA VAL A 160 39.54 -6.29 -18.52
C VAL A 160 40.27 -7.61 -18.73
N SER A 161 40.10 -8.24 -19.91
CA SER A 161 40.81 -9.47 -20.27
C SER A 161 42.07 -9.23 -21.12
N GLY A 162 42.13 -8.08 -21.78
CA GLY A 162 43.17 -7.67 -22.72
C GLY A 162 42.79 -6.33 -23.35
N ASN A 163 43.50 -5.92 -24.41
CA ASN A 163 43.11 -4.72 -25.15
C ASN A 163 41.74 -4.98 -25.79
N GLN A 164 40.78 -4.08 -25.57
CA GLN A 164 39.41 -4.24 -26.06
C GLN A 164 38.80 -2.89 -26.41
N THR A 165 37.81 -2.94 -27.31
CA THR A 165 36.98 -1.81 -27.67
C THR A 165 35.56 -2.07 -27.19
N ILE A 166 34.94 -1.09 -26.54
CA ILE A 166 33.57 -1.15 -26.04
C ILE A 166 32.78 -0.04 -26.72
N ASP A 167 31.71 -0.41 -27.41
CA ASP A 167 30.79 0.56 -27.99
C ASP A 167 29.80 1.02 -26.92
N VAL A 168 29.64 2.33 -26.75
CA VAL A 168 28.81 2.95 -25.71
C VAL A 168 27.88 3.96 -26.35
N GLU A 169 26.59 3.72 -26.25
CA GLU A 169 25.55 4.69 -26.63
C GLU A 169 25.10 5.45 -25.38
N LEU A 170 25.23 6.78 -25.42
CA LEU A 170 24.84 7.67 -24.32
C LEU A 170 23.40 8.16 -24.54
N LYS A 171 22.62 8.12 -23.45
CA LYS A 171 21.20 8.48 -23.44
C LYS A 171 20.91 9.75 -22.64
N ARG A 172 19.84 10.47 -22.96
CA ARG A 172 19.47 11.68 -22.19
C ARG A 172 19.02 11.32 -20.77
N PRO A 173 19.53 12.01 -19.74
CA PRO A 173 18.99 11.89 -18.38
C PRO A 173 17.69 12.68 -18.21
N PHE A 174 17.34 13.54 -19.17
CA PHE A 174 16.21 14.45 -19.09
C PHE A 174 15.07 14.00 -20.00
N ALA A 175 13.82 14.29 -19.60
CA ALA A 175 12.69 14.34 -20.51
C ALA A 175 12.67 15.69 -21.22
N GLN A 176 12.29 15.72 -22.49
CA GLN A 176 12.03 16.95 -23.24
C GLN A 176 10.52 17.18 -23.32
N ILE A 177 10.05 18.38 -23.00
CA ILE A 177 8.64 18.76 -23.09
C ILE A 177 8.48 19.87 -24.12
N ASN A 178 7.58 19.65 -25.08
CA ASN A 178 7.31 20.58 -26.16
C ASN A 178 5.84 20.99 -26.19
N VAL A 179 5.59 22.24 -26.57
CA VAL A 179 4.24 22.72 -26.90
C VAL A 179 4.22 23.14 -28.36
N GLY A 180 3.30 22.57 -29.13
CA GLY A 180 3.09 22.89 -30.55
C GLY A 180 1.63 23.22 -30.83
N VAL A 181 1.39 24.19 -31.70
CA VAL A 181 0.03 24.53 -32.15
C VAL A 181 -0.19 24.23 -33.62
N TYR A 182 -1.44 23.89 -33.97
CA TYR A 182 -1.82 23.73 -35.36
C TYR A 182 -1.53 25.01 -36.15
N LYS A 183 -1.07 24.84 -37.39
CA LYS A 183 -0.81 25.99 -38.28
C LYS A 183 -2.03 26.89 -38.45
N THR A 184 -3.23 26.30 -38.51
CA THR A 184 -4.50 27.01 -38.62
C THR A 184 -4.80 27.88 -37.39
N ASP A 185 -4.52 27.38 -36.18
CA ASP A 185 -4.69 28.12 -34.92
C ASP A 185 -3.71 29.30 -34.83
N TRP A 186 -2.44 29.07 -35.20
CA TRP A 186 -1.44 30.13 -35.30
C TRP A 186 -1.86 31.23 -36.29
N ASP A 187 -2.22 30.86 -37.52
CA ASP A 187 -2.60 31.82 -38.56
C ASP A 187 -3.87 32.62 -38.14
N ALA A 188 -4.79 31.99 -37.40
CA ALA A 188 -5.97 32.66 -36.83
C ALA A 188 -5.62 33.62 -35.68
N ALA A 189 -4.69 33.25 -34.80
CA ALA A 189 -4.18 34.12 -33.73
C ALA A 189 -3.50 35.36 -34.31
N VAL A 190 -2.61 35.18 -35.30
CA VAL A 190 -1.92 36.27 -35.99
C VAL A 190 -2.91 37.22 -36.67
N LYS A 191 -3.93 36.68 -37.35
CA LYS A 191 -5.00 37.48 -37.95
C LYS A 191 -5.80 38.29 -36.92
N SER A 192 -5.86 37.80 -35.68
CA SER A 192 -6.49 38.46 -34.53
C SER A 192 -5.55 39.42 -33.78
N GLY A 193 -4.33 39.63 -34.30
CA GLY A 193 -3.32 40.54 -33.73
C GLY A 193 -2.43 39.91 -32.65
N ILE A 194 -2.45 38.59 -32.49
CA ILE A 194 -1.67 37.85 -31.50
C ILE A 194 -0.60 37.04 -32.24
N GLU A 195 0.63 37.56 -32.25
CA GLU A 195 1.80 36.83 -32.75
C GLU A 195 2.75 36.57 -31.57
N ILE A 196 2.85 35.31 -31.13
CA ILE A 196 3.68 34.93 -29.98
C ILE A 196 5.15 35.14 -30.31
N GLU A 197 5.88 35.80 -29.42
CA GLU A 197 7.33 36.03 -29.55
C GLU A 197 8.13 35.17 -28.57
N LYS A 198 7.63 35.04 -27.33
CA LYS A 198 8.35 34.40 -26.23
C LYS A 198 7.45 33.47 -25.44
N SER A 199 8.07 32.53 -24.74
CA SER A 199 7.37 31.66 -23.80
C SER A 199 8.18 31.41 -22.54
N SER A 200 7.49 31.15 -21.44
CA SER A 200 8.02 30.65 -20.16
C SER A 200 7.15 29.51 -19.64
N VAL A 201 7.67 28.71 -18.72
CA VAL A 201 6.92 27.62 -18.07
C VAL A 201 7.31 27.47 -16.60
N VAL A 202 6.32 27.19 -15.76
CA VAL A 202 6.52 26.67 -14.40
C VAL A 202 6.18 25.18 -14.42
N ILE A 203 7.10 24.35 -13.93
CA ILE A 203 6.97 22.89 -13.86
C ILE A 203 7.14 22.49 -12.40
N LYS A 204 6.22 21.70 -11.86
CA LYS A 204 6.37 21.12 -10.52
C LYS A 204 6.86 19.69 -10.58
N ASP A 205 7.42 19.23 -9.46
CA ASP A 205 7.85 17.85 -9.25
C ASP A 205 9.04 17.43 -10.13
N ALA A 206 10.14 18.20 -10.01
CA ALA A 206 11.36 17.96 -10.76
C ALA A 206 12.52 17.62 -9.84
N ALA A 207 13.22 16.52 -10.15
CA ALA A 207 14.42 16.12 -9.42
C ALA A 207 15.60 17.07 -9.69
N THR A 208 16.51 17.15 -8.72
CA THR A 208 17.67 18.06 -8.74
C THR A 208 19.02 17.37 -8.77
N SER A 209 19.08 16.04 -8.74
CA SER A 209 20.34 15.30 -8.86
C SER A 209 20.14 13.89 -9.40
N ILE A 210 21.17 13.35 -10.06
CA ILE A 210 21.20 11.99 -10.59
C ILE A 210 22.54 11.29 -10.29
N ASN A 211 22.48 10.03 -9.88
CA ASN A 211 23.63 9.16 -9.76
C ASN A 211 23.87 8.43 -11.08
N LEU A 212 25.00 8.67 -11.76
CA LEU A 212 25.23 8.08 -13.07
C LEU A 212 25.52 6.57 -13.02
N LEU A 213 25.95 6.04 -11.87
CA LEU A 213 26.24 4.61 -11.72
C LEU A 213 24.97 3.77 -11.60
N THR A 214 23.98 4.28 -10.85
CA THR A 214 22.74 3.56 -10.58
C THR A 214 21.59 4.04 -11.46
N GLY A 215 21.56 5.32 -11.81
CA GLY A 215 20.42 6.01 -12.43
C GLY A 215 19.48 6.66 -11.42
N GLU A 216 19.67 6.43 -10.11
CA GLU A 216 18.80 6.99 -9.07
C GLU A 216 18.84 8.52 -9.04
N VAL A 217 17.68 9.14 -8.83
CA VAL A 217 17.54 10.58 -8.55
C VAL A 217 17.34 10.83 -7.06
N GLY A 218 17.48 12.08 -6.62
CA GLY A 218 17.25 12.51 -5.23
C GLY A 218 15.87 12.11 -4.69
N ASP A 219 15.63 12.31 -3.39
CA ASP A 219 14.36 11.95 -2.74
C ASP A 219 13.23 12.96 -2.99
N GLU A 220 11.98 12.55 -2.73
CA GLU A 220 10.77 13.39 -2.93
C GLU A 220 10.82 14.73 -2.17
N THR A 221 11.55 14.81 -1.06
CA THR A 221 11.66 16.04 -0.27
C THR A 221 12.60 17.07 -0.91
N THR A 222 13.37 16.65 -1.91
CA THR A 222 14.28 17.50 -2.67
C THR A 222 13.71 17.97 -4.01
N ASP A 223 12.52 17.50 -4.40
CA ASP A 223 11.88 17.95 -5.63
C ASP A 223 11.49 19.42 -5.57
N VAL A 224 11.60 20.10 -6.72
CA VAL A 224 11.43 21.56 -6.80
C VAL A 224 10.41 21.98 -7.83
N GLU A 225 9.82 23.15 -7.60
CA GLU A 225 9.16 23.93 -8.63
C GLU A 225 10.21 24.64 -9.49
N VAL A 226 10.20 24.36 -10.79
CA VAL A 226 11.13 24.89 -11.79
C VAL A 226 10.46 26.02 -12.55
N SER A 227 11.04 27.21 -12.48
CA SER A 227 10.60 28.38 -13.26
C SER A 227 11.56 28.65 -14.42
N TYR A 228 11.20 28.21 -15.62
CA TYR A 228 11.91 28.56 -16.85
C TYR A 228 11.51 29.97 -17.31
N LEU A 229 12.45 30.91 -17.19
CA LEU A 229 12.29 32.32 -17.56
C LEU A 229 12.00 32.51 -19.05
N SER A 230 11.27 33.58 -19.36
CA SER A 230 10.81 33.92 -20.71
C SER A 230 11.98 34.04 -21.70
N ASN A 231 11.84 33.36 -22.84
CA ASN A 231 12.80 33.41 -23.95
C ASN A 231 12.07 33.28 -25.29
N THR A 232 12.72 33.70 -26.38
CA THR A 232 12.16 33.62 -27.74
C THR A 232 11.77 32.20 -28.08
N ILE A 233 10.58 32.03 -28.68
CA ILE A 233 10.13 30.71 -29.15
C ILE A 233 11.05 30.18 -30.27
N PRO A 234 11.13 28.84 -30.47
CA PRO A 234 11.87 28.29 -31.59
C PRO A 234 11.43 28.88 -32.95
N ASN A 235 12.41 29.18 -33.81
CA ASN A 235 12.14 29.77 -35.13
C ASN A 235 11.74 28.73 -36.20
N GLU A 236 11.75 27.46 -35.84
CA GLU A 236 11.42 26.32 -36.71
C GLU A 236 10.08 25.69 -36.34
N ASP A 237 9.56 24.85 -37.23
CA ASP A 237 8.35 24.08 -36.95
C ASP A 237 8.70 22.87 -36.06
N LEU A 238 7.84 22.59 -35.08
CA LEU A 238 7.89 21.35 -34.32
C LEU A 238 7.34 20.23 -35.22
N LYS A 239 8.20 19.27 -35.52
CA LYS A 239 7.85 18.07 -36.30
C LYS A 239 7.69 16.88 -35.36
N VAL A 240 6.56 16.19 -35.47
CA VAL A 240 6.25 15.01 -34.65
C VAL A 240 5.70 13.93 -35.57
N ASP A 241 6.47 12.85 -35.75
CA ASP A 241 6.00 11.64 -36.42
C ASP A 241 4.87 11.06 -35.57
N LEU A 242 3.63 11.09 -36.08
CA LEU A 242 2.43 10.62 -35.38
C LEU A 242 2.06 9.19 -35.79
N ASN A 243 2.48 8.75 -36.97
CA ASN A 243 2.06 7.48 -37.56
C ASN A 243 3.17 6.39 -37.56
N GLY A 244 4.39 6.74 -37.15
CA GLY A 244 5.57 5.88 -37.07
C GLY A 244 6.25 5.60 -38.42
N ASP A 245 5.94 6.33 -39.48
CA ASP A 245 6.45 6.09 -40.83
C ASP A 245 7.77 6.84 -41.14
N LYS A 246 8.21 7.70 -40.22
CA LYS A 246 9.42 8.53 -40.31
C LYS A 246 9.39 9.60 -41.40
N ASP A 247 8.21 9.95 -41.92
CA ASP A 247 7.98 11.03 -42.89
C ASP A 247 7.48 12.32 -42.21
N TYR A 248 8.40 12.98 -41.53
CA TYR A 248 8.20 14.27 -40.85
C TYR A 248 7.83 15.45 -41.77
N ASP A 249 7.61 15.22 -43.06
CA ASP A 249 7.22 16.25 -44.02
C ASP A 249 5.71 16.33 -44.28
N ASP A 250 4.88 15.46 -43.69
CA ASP A 250 3.43 15.61 -43.66
C ASP A 250 3.02 16.95 -43.00
N GLU A 251 2.05 17.65 -43.58
CA GLU A 251 1.48 18.87 -43.02
C GLU A 251 0.72 18.61 -41.71
N ASN A 252 0.22 17.38 -41.48
CA ASN A 252 -0.44 16.98 -40.23
C ASN A 252 0.54 16.70 -39.08
N GLU A 253 1.83 16.61 -39.38
CA GLU A 253 2.92 16.34 -38.44
C GLU A 253 3.78 17.58 -38.16
N LYS A 254 3.32 18.74 -38.65
CA LYS A 254 4.00 20.04 -38.53
C LYS A 254 3.19 21.01 -37.68
N TYR A 255 3.82 21.51 -36.63
CA TYR A 255 3.24 22.42 -35.65
C TYR A 255 4.08 23.68 -35.50
N LYS A 256 3.46 24.80 -35.16
CA LYS A 256 4.22 25.98 -34.71
C LYS A 256 4.70 25.75 -33.29
N TRP A 257 6.02 25.75 -33.10
CA TRP A 257 6.66 25.44 -31.84
C TRP A 257 6.56 26.64 -30.89
N LEU A 258 5.85 26.48 -29.77
CA LEU A 258 5.66 27.53 -28.77
C LEU A 258 6.62 27.42 -27.59
N SER A 259 6.99 26.21 -27.19
CA SER A 259 7.83 26.00 -26.00
C SER A 259 8.65 24.73 -26.08
N MET A 260 9.87 24.76 -25.54
CA MET A 260 10.75 23.61 -25.31
C MET A 260 11.47 23.74 -23.96
N SER A 261 11.37 22.72 -23.11
CA SER A 261 12.09 22.63 -21.83
C SER A 261 12.60 21.21 -21.56
N TYR A 262 13.70 21.11 -20.81
CA TYR A 262 14.21 19.84 -20.29
C TYR A 262 13.90 19.70 -18.80
N ILE A 263 13.56 18.51 -18.34
CA ILE A 263 13.33 18.25 -16.92
C ILE A 263 13.99 16.93 -16.50
N LEU A 264 14.60 16.90 -15.33
CA LEU A 264 15.01 15.64 -14.71
C LEU A 264 13.76 15.05 -14.08
N VAL A 265 13.35 13.89 -14.58
CA VAL A 265 12.15 13.22 -14.09
C VAL A 265 12.40 12.72 -12.67
N ALA A 266 11.38 12.83 -11.82
CA ALA A 266 11.39 12.39 -10.43
C ALA A 266 11.02 10.89 -10.30
N ASP A 267 11.44 10.07 -11.28
CA ASP A 267 11.11 8.66 -11.43
C ASP A 267 11.95 7.77 -10.50
N ARG A 268 11.33 7.40 -9.37
CA ARG A 268 11.96 6.62 -8.28
C ARG A 268 11.57 5.15 -8.25
N ASN A 269 10.98 4.63 -9.33
CA ASN A 269 10.48 3.26 -9.36
C ASN A 269 11.61 2.22 -9.45
N ALA A 270 11.35 1.04 -8.88
CA ALA A 270 12.33 -0.03 -8.75
C ALA A 270 12.49 -0.84 -10.05
N ASP A 271 13.62 -0.59 -10.74
CA ASP A 271 14.31 -1.40 -11.76
C ASP A 271 13.47 -1.91 -12.95
N SER A 272 13.59 -1.21 -14.08
CA SER A 272 12.92 -1.49 -15.38
C SER A 272 13.53 -2.68 -16.16
N GLY A 273 14.51 -3.40 -15.59
CA GLY A 273 15.11 -4.58 -16.21
C GLY A 273 16.02 -4.28 -17.41
N ASN A 274 16.29 -3.00 -17.70
CA ASN A 274 17.20 -2.55 -18.75
C ASN A 274 18.59 -2.08 -18.22
N GLY A 275 18.77 -2.11 -16.90
CA GLY A 275 20.03 -1.82 -16.22
C GLY A 275 20.27 -0.34 -15.88
N VAL A 276 19.26 0.54 -15.97
CA VAL A 276 19.27 1.90 -15.42
C VAL A 276 18.08 2.05 -14.48
N LEU A 277 18.30 2.31 -13.19
CA LEU A 277 17.22 2.62 -12.25
C LEU A 277 16.60 3.98 -12.59
N GLY A 278 15.27 4.09 -12.47
CA GLY A 278 14.56 5.35 -12.69
C GLY A 278 14.62 5.83 -14.13
N ASP A 279 14.13 5.04 -15.09
CA ASP A 279 13.85 5.51 -16.45
C ASP A 279 12.42 5.18 -16.91
N GLU A 280 11.54 4.98 -15.92
CA GLU A 280 10.13 4.69 -16.11
C GLU A 280 9.32 5.97 -16.41
N ARG A 281 8.09 5.78 -16.87
CA ARG A 281 7.17 6.92 -17.01
C ARG A 281 6.75 7.43 -15.65
N ASP A 282 6.73 8.74 -15.54
CA ASP A 282 6.17 9.47 -14.43
C ASP A 282 5.21 10.56 -14.94
N ALA A 283 4.55 11.29 -14.05
CA ALA A 283 3.63 12.35 -14.40
C ALA A 283 3.89 13.62 -13.57
N LEU A 284 4.14 14.74 -14.25
CA LEU A 284 4.38 16.03 -13.60
C LEU A 284 3.09 16.53 -12.90
N GLU A 285 3.19 17.00 -11.67
CA GLU A 285 2.05 17.52 -10.89
C GLU A 285 1.30 18.62 -11.65
N SER A 286 2.05 19.58 -12.21
CA SER A 286 1.48 20.72 -12.93
C SER A 286 2.48 21.38 -13.89
N LEU A 287 1.97 21.82 -15.05
CA LEU A 287 2.69 22.72 -15.96
C LEU A 287 1.86 23.98 -16.19
N GLN A 288 2.51 25.14 -16.09
CA GLN A 288 1.90 26.44 -16.38
C GLN A 288 2.76 27.22 -17.37
N TYR A 289 2.34 27.25 -18.63
CA TYR A 289 2.94 28.05 -19.68
C TYR A 289 2.41 29.49 -19.66
N THR A 290 3.28 30.43 -20.03
CA THR A 290 2.91 31.80 -20.38
C THR A 290 3.50 32.13 -21.75
N PHE A 291 2.65 32.54 -22.69
CA PHE A 291 3.02 32.94 -24.04
C PHE A 291 2.88 34.45 -24.18
N SER A 292 4.00 35.13 -24.46
CA SER A 292 4.06 36.59 -24.58
C SER A 292 4.06 36.99 -26.07
N PRO A 293 3.02 37.70 -26.56
CA PRO A 293 2.98 38.19 -27.93
C PRO A 293 3.86 39.43 -28.14
N LYS A 294 4.19 39.74 -29.40
CA LYS A 294 4.89 40.99 -29.78
C LYS A 294 4.13 42.24 -29.32
N SER A 295 2.80 42.15 -29.24
CA SER A 295 1.92 43.18 -28.73
C SER A 295 0.65 42.57 -28.18
N GLY A 296 0.13 43.08 -27.05
CA GLY A 296 -1.09 42.59 -26.42
C GLY A 296 -0.84 42.01 -25.03
N ASN A 297 -1.82 41.27 -24.51
CA ASN A 297 -1.74 40.61 -23.21
C ASN A 297 -1.09 39.22 -23.35
N GLU A 298 -0.47 38.75 -22.28
CA GLU A 298 0.04 37.38 -22.20
C GLU A 298 -1.10 36.35 -22.20
N ILE A 299 -0.81 35.15 -22.70
CA ILE A 299 -1.71 34.00 -22.69
C ILE A 299 -1.15 32.97 -21.72
N THR A 300 -1.91 32.61 -20.70
CA THR A 300 -1.57 31.53 -19.77
C THR A 300 -2.22 30.23 -20.21
N PHE A 301 -1.45 29.14 -20.25
CA PHE A 301 -1.92 27.80 -20.60
C PHE A 301 -1.44 26.81 -19.55
N GLY A 302 -2.36 26.17 -18.85
CA GLY A 302 -2.06 25.26 -17.73
C GLY A 302 -3.25 24.40 -17.31
N ASP A 303 -4.46 24.85 -17.62
CA ASP A 303 -5.66 24.02 -17.48
C ASP A 303 -5.52 22.70 -18.29
N GLY A 304 -5.63 21.58 -17.59
CA GLY A 304 -5.46 20.24 -18.17
C GLY A 304 -4.03 19.74 -18.30
N LEU A 305 -3.06 20.48 -17.75
CA LEU A 305 -1.68 20.04 -17.65
C LEU A 305 -1.32 19.58 -16.23
N ASN A 306 -2.28 18.97 -15.55
CA ASN A 306 -2.06 18.27 -14.29
C ASN A 306 -1.82 16.79 -14.61
N SER A 307 -0.72 16.22 -14.13
CA SER A 307 -0.29 14.84 -14.45
C SER A 307 0.12 14.61 -15.91
N VAL A 308 0.97 15.49 -16.46
CA VAL A 308 1.51 15.31 -17.82
C VAL A 308 2.57 14.21 -17.81
N PRO A 309 2.41 13.13 -18.60
CA PRO A 309 3.37 12.04 -18.63
C PRO A 309 4.73 12.48 -19.19
N VAL A 310 5.79 12.07 -18.52
CA VAL A 310 7.19 12.32 -18.87
C VAL A 310 8.01 11.06 -18.64
N GLN A 311 9.12 10.93 -19.35
CA GLN A 311 10.06 9.83 -19.18
C GLN A 311 11.44 10.31 -19.60
N ARG A 312 12.47 9.94 -18.84
CA ARG A 312 13.85 10.27 -19.21
C ARG A 312 14.15 9.71 -20.59
N ASN A 313 14.87 10.47 -21.39
CA ASN A 313 15.15 10.09 -22.76
C ASN A 313 13.92 9.94 -23.68
N TRP A 314 12.82 10.63 -23.36
CA TRP A 314 11.66 10.70 -24.23
C TRP A 314 11.25 12.16 -24.44
N ARG A 315 10.46 12.36 -25.49
CA ARG A 315 9.85 13.66 -25.80
C ARG A 315 8.35 13.60 -25.51
N THR A 316 7.89 14.46 -24.62
CA THR A 316 6.47 14.75 -24.38
C THR A 316 6.05 15.92 -25.26
N ASN A 317 5.11 15.71 -26.17
CA ASN A 317 4.57 16.74 -27.05
C ASN A 317 3.12 17.06 -26.65
N ILE A 318 2.86 18.33 -26.34
CA ILE A 318 1.53 18.91 -26.10
C ILE A 318 1.11 19.63 -27.37
N LEU A 319 0.19 19.05 -28.14
CA LEU A 319 -0.12 19.44 -29.51
C LEU A 319 -1.61 19.77 -29.65
N GLY A 320 -1.95 20.97 -30.15
CA GLY A 320 -3.38 21.30 -30.29
C GLY A 320 -3.73 22.69 -30.79
N GLN A 321 -5.00 23.05 -30.59
CA GLN A 321 -5.52 24.41 -30.68
C GLN A 321 -5.45 25.02 -29.27
N ILE A 322 -4.53 25.97 -29.08
CA ILE A 322 -4.16 26.51 -27.76
C ILE A 322 -4.32 28.04 -27.72
N LEU A 323 -4.13 28.72 -28.85
CA LEU A 323 -4.07 30.19 -28.92
C LEU A 323 -5.44 30.83 -29.16
N THR A 324 -6.37 30.13 -29.81
CA THR A 324 -7.69 30.68 -30.17
C THR A 324 -8.85 29.75 -29.81
N GLY A 325 -10.05 30.32 -29.65
CA GLY A 325 -11.28 29.57 -29.47
C GLY A 325 -11.32 28.73 -28.19
N ASN A 326 -11.94 27.54 -28.29
CA ASN A 326 -11.90 26.51 -27.25
C ASN A 326 -10.55 25.78 -27.32
N ILE A 327 -9.93 25.55 -26.17
CA ILE A 327 -8.65 24.84 -26.06
C ILE A 327 -8.90 23.34 -26.24
N GLU A 328 -8.22 22.72 -27.21
CA GLU A 328 -8.25 21.29 -27.50
C GLU A 328 -6.84 20.83 -27.81
N PHE A 329 -6.29 19.87 -27.05
CA PHE A 329 -4.93 19.38 -27.25
C PHE A 329 -4.78 17.90 -26.89
N ASN A 330 -3.72 17.31 -27.41
CA ASN A 330 -3.29 15.96 -27.11
C ASN A 330 -1.91 15.99 -26.47
N ILE A 331 -1.66 15.07 -25.54
CA ILE A 331 -0.33 14.80 -25.03
C ILE A 331 0.15 13.49 -25.66
N ARG A 332 1.36 13.48 -26.21
CA ARG A 332 1.98 12.25 -26.75
C ARG A 332 3.38 12.11 -26.25
N ILE A 333 3.77 10.89 -25.90
CA ILE A 333 5.14 10.58 -25.49
C ILE A 333 5.80 9.72 -26.58
N ASN A 334 6.91 10.23 -27.14
CA ASN A 334 7.58 9.63 -28.29
C ASN A 334 9.00 9.19 -27.91
N PRO A 335 9.39 7.92 -28.15
CA PRO A 335 10.73 7.40 -27.97
C PRO A 335 11.62 7.75 -29.18
N ILE A 336 11.53 8.99 -29.68
CA ILE A 336 12.30 9.45 -30.85
C ILE A 336 13.82 9.27 -30.67
N PHE A 337 14.25 9.08 -29.42
CA PHE A 337 15.62 8.85 -29.02
C PHE A 337 16.01 7.34 -28.90
N ASP A 338 15.06 6.39 -28.89
CA ASP A 338 15.31 4.93 -28.67
C ASP A 338 14.72 3.98 -29.74
N GLY A 339 14.27 4.50 -30.88
CA GLY A 339 13.65 3.70 -31.95
C GLY A 339 12.16 3.42 -31.70
N ASP A 340 11.36 3.62 -32.74
CA ASP A 340 9.98 4.12 -32.64
C ASP A 340 8.90 3.14 -32.13
N ILE A 341 8.05 3.65 -31.23
CA ILE A 341 6.57 3.54 -31.22
C ILE A 341 6.02 4.79 -30.52
N ASN A 342 5.19 5.62 -31.18
CA ASN A 342 4.42 6.63 -30.44
C ASN A 342 3.53 5.93 -29.43
N VAL A 343 3.70 6.22 -28.15
CA VAL A 343 2.68 5.81 -27.19
C VAL A 343 1.73 6.98 -27.06
N ASP A 344 0.55 6.79 -27.61
CA ASP A 344 -0.55 7.69 -27.39
C ASP A 344 -0.78 7.74 -25.87
N ALA A 345 -0.48 8.89 -25.26
CA ALA A 345 -1.12 9.16 -23.99
C ALA A 345 -2.59 9.43 -24.33
N PRO A 346 -3.53 9.06 -23.44
CA PRO A 346 -4.94 9.31 -23.71
C PRO A 346 -5.13 10.79 -24.02
N THR A 347 -5.89 11.07 -25.07
CA THR A 347 -6.14 12.43 -25.54
C THR A 347 -6.81 13.21 -24.41
N SER A 348 -6.08 14.16 -23.81
CA SER A 348 -6.60 15.01 -22.73
C SER A 348 -7.51 16.08 -23.33
N GLU A 349 -8.76 15.72 -23.56
CA GLU A 349 -9.74 16.68 -24.08
C GLU A 349 -10.27 17.54 -22.92
N VAL A 350 -9.99 18.84 -22.96
CA VAL A 350 -10.58 19.80 -22.01
C VAL A 350 -12.06 19.93 -22.31
N LYS A 351 -12.91 19.48 -21.39
CA LYS A 351 -14.37 19.50 -21.52
C LYS A 351 -14.96 20.61 -20.66
N SER A 352 -15.63 21.55 -21.31
CA SER A 352 -16.28 22.68 -20.63
C SER A 352 -17.81 22.59 -20.64
N ASP A 353 -18.37 21.56 -21.28
CA ASP A 353 -19.81 21.34 -21.35
C ASP A 353 -20.17 19.86 -21.16
N ALA A 354 -21.41 19.63 -20.74
CA ALA A 354 -21.92 18.30 -20.38
C ALA A 354 -22.01 17.32 -21.56
N GLN A 355 -22.29 17.81 -22.76
CA GLN A 355 -22.46 16.94 -23.93
C GLN A 355 -21.10 16.41 -24.37
N ALA A 356 -20.10 17.28 -24.44
CA ALA A 356 -18.74 16.90 -24.80
C ALA A 356 -18.10 16.01 -23.71
N LEU A 357 -18.37 16.28 -22.43
CA LEU A 357 -17.97 15.41 -21.32
C LEU A 357 -18.59 14.01 -21.44
N ALA A 358 -19.91 13.93 -21.65
CA ALA A 358 -20.59 12.64 -21.77
C ALA A 358 -20.09 11.81 -22.95
N ALA A 359 -19.84 12.46 -24.10
CA ALA A 359 -19.30 11.79 -25.29
C ALA A 359 -17.91 11.19 -25.02
N ALA A 360 -17.02 11.92 -24.35
CA ALA A 360 -15.69 11.43 -24.01
C ALA A 360 -15.74 10.27 -23.00
N LEU A 361 -16.53 10.39 -21.94
CA LEU A 361 -16.66 9.35 -20.91
C LEU A 361 -17.32 8.06 -21.41
N THR A 362 -17.97 8.08 -22.57
CA THR A 362 -18.63 6.92 -23.20
C THR A 362 -17.91 6.41 -24.45
N ALA A 363 -16.73 6.95 -24.76
CA ALA A 363 -15.90 6.48 -25.86
C ALA A 363 -15.42 5.03 -25.64
N ASN A 364 -15.20 4.29 -26.73
CA ASN A 364 -14.68 2.92 -26.68
C ASN A 364 -13.17 2.94 -26.92
N GLU A 365 -12.43 3.54 -25.98
CA GLU A 365 -10.97 3.62 -25.98
C GLU A 365 -10.40 2.76 -24.85
N GLU A 366 -9.15 2.29 -25.01
CA GLU A 366 -8.44 1.54 -23.97
C GLU A 366 -8.22 2.40 -22.71
N ASP A 367 -7.82 3.66 -22.92
CA ASP A 367 -7.65 4.66 -21.86
C ASP A 367 -8.43 5.94 -22.20
N ILE A 368 -9.23 6.41 -21.24
CA ILE A 368 -10.00 7.65 -21.35
C ILE A 368 -9.42 8.64 -20.35
N LEU A 369 -9.00 9.82 -20.81
CA LEU A 369 -8.57 10.93 -19.96
C LEU A 369 -9.41 12.15 -20.26
N VAL A 370 -10.13 12.64 -19.26
CA VAL A 370 -10.93 13.85 -19.37
C VAL A 370 -10.47 14.86 -18.33
N VAL A 371 -10.30 16.10 -18.77
CA VAL A 371 -10.03 17.24 -17.90
C VAL A 371 -11.21 18.21 -17.97
N LEU A 372 -11.69 18.69 -16.83
CA LEU A 372 -12.69 19.76 -16.82
C LEU A 372 -12.06 21.14 -17.06
N GLY A 373 -12.59 21.87 -18.06
CA GLY A 373 -12.25 23.28 -18.32
C GLY A 373 -13.12 24.27 -17.55
N ALA A 374 -14.29 23.84 -17.09
CA ALA A 374 -15.23 24.64 -16.34
C ALA A 374 -16.00 23.77 -15.34
N ASP A 375 -16.79 24.38 -14.45
CA ASP A 375 -17.80 23.63 -13.69
C ASP A 375 -18.82 23.02 -14.67
N VAL A 376 -19.12 21.73 -14.52
CA VAL A 376 -20.02 21.00 -15.43
C VAL A 376 -21.19 20.39 -14.67
N ASP A 377 -22.41 20.78 -15.06
CA ASP A 377 -23.65 20.10 -14.71
C ASP A 377 -23.91 18.97 -15.71
N LEU A 378 -23.55 17.74 -15.36
CA LEU A 378 -23.69 16.56 -16.23
C LEU A 378 -25.01 15.83 -15.93
N PRO A 379 -26.01 15.84 -16.84
CA PRO A 379 -27.15 14.93 -16.73
C PRO A 379 -26.65 13.49 -16.84
N ILE A 380 -26.86 12.69 -15.79
CA ILE A 380 -26.32 11.33 -15.75
C ILE A 380 -26.89 10.45 -16.87
N SER A 381 -28.10 10.78 -17.37
CA SER A 381 -28.71 10.15 -18.53
C SER A 381 -27.97 10.41 -19.85
N SER A 382 -27.09 11.41 -19.91
CA SER A 382 -26.24 11.65 -21.08
C SER A 382 -25.14 10.59 -21.22
N LEU A 383 -24.84 9.83 -20.16
CA LEU A 383 -23.88 8.71 -20.16
C LEU A 383 -24.46 7.41 -20.75
N GLY A 384 -25.69 7.45 -21.27
CA GLY A 384 -26.34 6.31 -21.90
C GLY A 384 -27.56 5.80 -21.12
N SER A 385 -27.84 4.50 -21.27
CA SER A 385 -29.00 3.88 -20.64
C SER A 385 -28.66 3.33 -19.26
N GLN A 386 -29.57 3.54 -18.31
CA GLN A 386 -29.42 2.96 -16.98
C GLN A 386 -29.54 1.43 -17.04
N THR A 387 -28.62 0.74 -16.38
CA THR A 387 -28.69 -0.71 -16.21
C THR A 387 -29.86 -1.05 -15.30
N SER A 388 -30.79 -1.86 -15.83
CA SER A 388 -31.99 -2.27 -15.10
C SER A 388 -31.64 -3.08 -13.85
N GLY A 389 -32.24 -2.72 -12.71
CA GLY A 389 -32.02 -3.39 -11.43
C GLY A 389 -30.86 -2.85 -10.60
N SER A 390 -29.76 -2.38 -11.22
CA SER A 390 -28.61 -1.80 -10.50
C SER A 390 -28.61 -0.28 -10.45
N GLY A 391 -29.28 0.41 -11.37
CA GLY A 391 -29.31 1.86 -11.43
C GLY A 391 -28.04 2.50 -12.03
N GLU A 392 -27.15 1.67 -12.60
CA GLU A 392 -25.81 2.05 -13.04
C GLU A 392 -25.78 2.61 -14.48
N TYR A 393 -25.02 3.68 -14.67
CA TYR A 393 -24.60 4.22 -15.97
C TYR A 393 -23.13 3.88 -16.20
N LYS A 394 -22.86 3.23 -17.35
CA LYS A 394 -21.56 2.62 -17.63
C LYS A 394 -20.71 3.49 -18.53
N LEU A 395 -19.51 3.81 -18.06
CA LEU A 395 -18.48 4.54 -18.78
C LEU A 395 -17.61 3.59 -19.60
N GLY A 396 -16.90 4.16 -20.58
CA GLY A 396 -15.99 3.44 -21.47
C GLY A 396 -16.67 2.37 -22.32
N GLY A 397 -15.87 1.53 -22.95
CA GLY A 397 -16.28 0.35 -23.69
C GLY A 397 -15.84 -0.96 -23.05
N ALA A 398 -15.92 -2.05 -23.81
CA ALA A 398 -15.59 -3.39 -23.30
C ALA A 398 -14.08 -3.58 -23.08
N ASP A 399 -13.26 -2.86 -23.85
CA ASP A 399 -11.79 -2.95 -23.81
C ASP A 399 -11.15 -1.84 -22.95
N THR A 400 -11.95 -0.93 -22.40
CA THR A 400 -11.45 0.17 -21.55
C THR A 400 -10.84 -0.38 -20.27
N LYS A 401 -9.62 0.05 -19.96
CA LYS A 401 -8.87 -0.31 -18.76
C LYS A 401 -8.85 0.83 -17.75
N ASN A 402 -8.62 2.06 -18.20
CA ASN A 402 -8.53 3.22 -17.32
C ASN A 402 -9.42 4.36 -17.78
N ILE A 403 -10.08 5.01 -16.83
CA ILE A 403 -10.87 6.21 -17.06
C ILE A 403 -10.45 7.23 -16.01
N THR A 404 -9.77 8.29 -16.41
CA THR A 404 -9.34 9.37 -15.53
C THR A 404 -10.19 10.60 -15.77
N ILE A 405 -10.82 11.10 -14.71
CA ILE A 405 -11.56 12.34 -14.66
C ILE A 405 -10.78 13.31 -13.77
N ASP A 406 -9.96 14.15 -14.37
CA ASP A 406 -9.30 15.25 -13.69
C ASP A 406 -10.28 16.45 -13.62
N LEU A 407 -10.72 16.77 -12.41
CA LEU A 407 -11.65 17.86 -12.18
C LEU A 407 -10.96 19.23 -12.31
N ASN A 408 -9.63 19.31 -12.29
CA ASN A 408 -8.83 20.51 -12.53
C ASN A 408 -9.29 21.73 -11.70
N GLY A 409 -9.54 21.49 -10.41
CA GLY A 409 -10.06 22.44 -9.44
C GLY A 409 -11.52 22.86 -9.66
N LYS A 410 -12.21 22.27 -10.64
CA LYS A 410 -13.61 22.55 -11.00
C LYS A 410 -14.58 21.60 -10.29
N THR A 411 -15.86 21.87 -10.48
CA THR A 411 -16.97 21.08 -9.93
C THR A 411 -17.62 20.22 -11.02
N LEU A 412 -17.71 18.91 -10.76
CA LEU A 412 -18.59 18.00 -11.51
C LEU A 412 -19.87 17.76 -10.72
N ASN A 413 -21.00 18.23 -11.24
CA ASN A 413 -22.32 18.00 -10.66
C ASN A 413 -23.10 16.96 -11.48
N PHE A 414 -23.34 15.79 -10.89
CA PHE A 414 -24.24 14.80 -11.50
C PHE A 414 -25.69 15.21 -11.28
N THR A 415 -26.41 15.55 -12.35
CA THR A 415 -27.85 15.81 -12.26
C THR A 415 -28.63 14.54 -12.55
N THR A 416 -29.48 14.14 -11.61
CA THR A 416 -30.23 12.88 -11.68
C THR A 416 -31.68 13.07 -11.24
N SER A 417 -32.59 12.23 -11.71
CA SER A 417 -34.00 12.20 -11.24
C SER A 417 -34.31 10.99 -10.37
N TYR A 418 -33.34 10.08 -10.20
CA TYR A 418 -33.44 8.83 -9.47
C TYR A 418 -32.09 8.45 -8.85
N MET A 419 -32.05 7.43 -7.99
CA MET A 419 -30.79 6.90 -7.46
C MET A 419 -29.99 6.30 -8.62
N SER A 420 -28.84 6.91 -8.93
CA SER A 420 -28.03 6.56 -10.09
C SER A 420 -26.59 6.34 -9.65
N ALA A 421 -25.98 5.30 -10.19
CA ALA A 421 -24.58 4.97 -9.95
C ALA A 421 -23.76 5.13 -11.22
N ILE A 422 -22.48 5.41 -11.06
CA ILE A 422 -21.50 5.37 -12.14
C ILE A 422 -20.76 4.04 -12.02
N GLY A 423 -20.45 3.42 -13.15
CA GLY A 423 -19.60 2.24 -13.24
C GLY A 423 -18.96 2.16 -14.62
N ALA A 424 -18.33 1.04 -14.93
CA ALA A 424 -17.67 0.84 -16.23
C ALA A 424 -18.29 -0.33 -17.00
N ASN A 425 -18.19 -0.28 -18.33
CA ASN A 425 -18.56 -1.40 -19.19
C ASN A 425 -17.65 -2.61 -18.95
N ASN A 426 -16.34 -2.38 -18.82
CA ASN A 426 -15.41 -3.37 -18.29
C ASN A 426 -15.38 -3.32 -16.75
N PRO A 427 -15.84 -4.38 -16.04
CA PRO A 427 -15.87 -4.39 -14.57
C PRO A 427 -14.48 -4.48 -13.91
N ASP A 428 -13.42 -4.74 -14.68
CA ASP A 428 -12.04 -4.73 -14.20
C ASP A 428 -11.32 -3.40 -14.45
N ALA A 429 -11.99 -2.45 -15.13
CA ALA A 429 -11.46 -1.11 -15.31
C ALA A 429 -11.29 -0.36 -13.97
N THR A 430 -10.41 0.63 -13.98
CA THR A 430 -10.23 1.58 -12.89
C THR A 430 -10.72 2.96 -13.32
N ILE A 431 -11.65 3.52 -12.54
CA ILE A 431 -12.07 4.92 -12.68
C ILE A 431 -11.30 5.75 -11.64
N THR A 432 -10.48 6.68 -12.12
CA THR A 432 -9.76 7.66 -11.30
C THR A 432 -10.50 8.99 -11.35
N ILE A 433 -10.84 9.56 -10.20
CA ILE A 433 -11.41 10.91 -10.09
C ILE A 433 -10.51 11.74 -9.20
N LYS A 434 -10.01 12.88 -9.69
CA LYS A 434 -9.02 13.66 -8.93
C LYS A 434 -9.18 15.16 -9.04
N ASN A 435 -8.56 15.87 -8.09
CA ASN A 435 -8.25 17.30 -8.15
C ASN A 435 -9.47 18.22 -8.27
N GLY A 436 -10.48 18.11 -7.40
CA GLY A 436 -11.59 19.06 -7.43
C GLY A 436 -12.81 18.67 -6.62
N THR A 437 -13.98 19.13 -7.05
CA THR A 437 -15.23 18.92 -6.32
C THR A 437 -16.19 18.04 -7.11
N VAL A 438 -16.78 17.05 -6.45
CA VAL A 438 -17.90 16.27 -6.99
C VAL A 438 -19.15 16.52 -6.15
N THR A 439 -20.27 16.71 -6.83
CA THR A 439 -21.57 16.83 -6.17
C THR A 439 -22.65 16.18 -7.01
N SER A 440 -23.85 16.11 -6.46
CA SER A 440 -25.01 15.54 -7.13
C SER A 440 -26.26 16.32 -6.75
N THR A 441 -27.09 16.56 -7.76
CA THR A 441 -28.35 17.30 -7.65
C THR A 441 -29.49 16.43 -8.18
N GLY A 442 -30.48 16.14 -7.33
CA GLY A 442 -31.67 15.39 -7.72
C GLY A 442 -32.99 15.99 -7.25
N ASN A 443 -34.10 15.36 -7.63
CA ASN A 443 -35.44 15.86 -7.34
C ASN A 443 -35.78 15.67 -5.85
N SER A 444 -36.00 16.79 -5.15
CA SER A 444 -36.31 16.90 -3.71
C SER A 444 -37.58 16.18 -3.21
N ALA A 445 -38.34 15.49 -4.08
CA ALA A 445 -39.71 15.10 -3.80
C ALA A 445 -39.90 13.80 -3.00
N THR A 446 -38.99 12.80 -3.04
CA THR A 446 -39.19 11.53 -2.31
C THR A 446 -37.90 10.71 -2.05
N THR A 447 -37.79 10.15 -0.83
CA THR A 447 -36.94 9.02 -0.35
C THR A 447 -35.40 9.19 -0.19
N TRP A 448 -34.85 8.38 0.74
CA TRP A 448 -33.44 8.17 1.10
C TRP A 448 -32.53 8.00 -0.16
N ASN A 449 -31.35 8.64 -0.16
CA ASN A 449 -30.18 8.33 -1.01
C ASN A 449 -30.21 8.79 -2.49
N ILE A 450 -31.25 9.52 -2.93
CA ILE A 450 -31.39 9.92 -4.35
C ILE A 450 -30.32 10.91 -4.86
N ASN A 451 -29.65 11.61 -3.95
CA ASN A 451 -28.62 12.62 -4.27
C ASN A 451 -27.20 12.15 -3.93
N ASP A 452 -27.03 10.87 -3.59
CA ASP A 452 -25.72 10.35 -3.24
C ASP A 452 -24.88 10.21 -4.51
N VAL A 453 -23.59 10.50 -4.39
CA VAL A 453 -22.62 10.17 -5.44
C VAL A 453 -22.32 8.68 -5.29
N THR A 454 -22.91 7.86 -6.16
CA THR A 454 -22.84 6.40 -6.05
C THR A 454 -21.86 5.83 -7.08
N PHE A 455 -20.94 5.02 -6.58
CA PHE A 455 -19.96 4.27 -7.36
C PHE A 455 -20.38 2.80 -7.38
N ALA A 456 -20.26 2.15 -8.55
CA ALA A 456 -20.63 0.76 -8.78
C ALA A 456 -19.65 0.05 -9.72
N ASN A 457 -19.63 -1.29 -9.61
CA ASN A 457 -19.26 -2.23 -10.69
C ASN A 457 -17.87 -2.06 -11.36
N CYS A 458 -16.91 -1.40 -10.72
CA CYS A 458 -15.50 -1.39 -11.14
C CYS A 458 -14.57 -0.98 -9.98
N ASN A 459 -13.26 -0.88 -10.25
CA ASN A 459 -12.30 -0.34 -9.29
C ASN A 459 -12.31 1.20 -9.32
N TYR A 460 -12.00 1.83 -8.19
CA TYR A 460 -11.95 3.28 -8.08
C TYR A 460 -10.70 3.78 -7.37
N VAL A 461 -10.15 4.88 -7.88
CA VAL A 461 -9.13 5.70 -7.22
C VAL A 461 -9.67 7.12 -7.12
N ILE A 462 -9.68 7.70 -5.92
CA ILE A 462 -10.23 9.03 -5.67
C ILE A 462 -9.20 9.84 -4.91
N GLU A 463 -8.69 10.91 -5.51
CA GLU A 463 -7.50 11.63 -5.01
C GLU A 463 -7.74 13.13 -4.95
N ASN A 464 -7.55 13.74 -3.78
CA ASN A 464 -7.71 15.19 -3.62
C ASN A 464 -9.10 15.68 -4.11
N VAL A 465 -10.15 14.99 -3.65
CA VAL A 465 -11.54 15.26 -4.03
C VAL A 465 -12.37 15.70 -2.83
N THR A 466 -13.14 16.77 -3.02
CA THR A 466 -14.21 17.16 -2.10
C THR A 466 -15.57 16.74 -2.63
N PHE A 467 -16.26 15.85 -1.91
CA PHE A 467 -17.67 15.53 -2.13
C PHE A 467 -18.55 16.49 -1.34
N ASN A 468 -19.44 17.21 -2.02
CA ASN A 468 -20.45 18.08 -1.37
C ASN A 468 -21.80 17.36 -1.14
N LYS A 469 -21.75 16.02 -1.17
CA LYS A 469 -22.86 15.09 -0.95
C LYS A 469 -22.36 13.82 -0.32
N GLU A 470 -23.30 13.01 0.15
CA GLU A 470 -23.06 11.64 0.58
C GLU A 470 -22.46 10.80 -0.55
N VAL A 471 -21.60 9.86 -0.18
CA VAL A 471 -20.95 8.93 -1.10
C VAL A 471 -21.43 7.52 -0.80
N ALA A 472 -21.69 6.74 -1.84
CA ALA A 472 -22.07 5.33 -1.74
C ALA A 472 -21.15 4.45 -2.58
N LEU A 473 -20.59 3.41 -1.97
CA LEU A 473 -19.76 2.40 -2.62
C LEU A 473 -20.56 1.11 -2.75
N THR A 474 -20.85 0.71 -3.98
CA THR A 474 -21.66 -0.49 -4.29
C THR A 474 -20.91 -1.47 -5.20
N ASN A 475 -19.57 -1.47 -5.08
CA ASN A 475 -18.61 -2.09 -6.00
C ASN A 475 -18.30 -3.55 -5.62
N ALA A 476 -19.26 -4.46 -5.79
CA ALA A 476 -19.16 -5.85 -5.32
C ALA A 476 -17.81 -6.51 -5.65
N GLY A 477 -17.05 -6.89 -4.61
CA GLY A 477 -15.75 -7.58 -4.74
C GLY A 477 -14.62 -6.78 -5.39
N LYS A 478 -14.74 -5.45 -5.50
CA LYS A 478 -13.75 -4.57 -6.14
C LYS A 478 -12.97 -3.74 -5.12
N SER A 479 -11.93 -3.05 -5.59
CA SER A 479 -11.15 -2.13 -4.75
C SER A 479 -11.61 -0.68 -4.88
N VAL A 480 -11.53 0.07 -3.79
CA VAL A 480 -11.67 1.52 -3.76
C VAL A 480 -10.54 2.11 -2.95
N THR A 481 -9.79 3.04 -3.54
CA THR A 481 -8.77 3.83 -2.84
C THR A 481 -9.24 5.27 -2.76
N MET A 482 -9.19 5.88 -1.57
CA MET A 482 -9.50 7.29 -1.32
C MET A 482 -8.31 7.94 -0.62
N ASN A 483 -7.64 8.90 -1.27
CA ASN A 483 -6.54 9.68 -0.71
C ASN A 483 -6.94 11.16 -0.70
N ASP A 484 -6.74 11.84 0.43
CA ASP A 484 -7.05 13.28 0.58
C ASP A 484 -8.51 13.64 0.23
N VAL A 485 -9.45 12.80 0.66
CA VAL A 485 -10.87 12.97 0.35
C VAL A 485 -11.57 13.74 1.47
N THR A 486 -12.40 14.73 1.11
CA THR A 486 -13.32 15.38 2.05
C THR A 486 -14.76 15.06 1.68
N ILE A 487 -15.58 14.60 2.63
CA ILE A 487 -17.02 14.37 2.43
C ILE A 487 -17.81 15.33 3.33
N ASN A 488 -18.46 16.30 2.69
CA ASN A 488 -19.39 17.25 3.31
C ASN A 488 -20.83 16.74 3.13
N GLY A 489 -21.22 15.79 3.99
CA GLY A 489 -22.57 15.22 4.00
C GLY A 489 -23.63 16.28 4.39
N THR A 490 -24.74 16.29 3.65
CA THR A 490 -25.84 17.26 3.81
C THR A 490 -27.11 16.65 4.42
N GLY A 491 -27.20 15.33 4.46
CA GLY A 491 -28.25 14.54 5.04
C GLY A 491 -27.92 14.03 6.45
N ASP A 492 -28.80 13.18 6.97
CA ASP A 492 -28.79 12.74 8.36
C ASP A 492 -28.61 11.22 8.50
N TYR A 493 -28.17 10.55 7.43
CA TYR A 493 -28.03 9.09 7.35
C TYR A 493 -26.59 8.61 7.54
N TYR A 494 -25.71 8.88 6.59
CA TYR A 494 -24.28 8.57 6.59
C TYR A 494 -23.54 9.65 5.79
N ALA A 495 -22.22 9.75 5.90
CA ALA A 495 -21.39 10.48 4.94
C ALA A 495 -20.89 9.54 3.85
N LEU A 496 -20.44 8.35 4.24
CA LEU A 496 -19.97 7.31 3.34
C LEU A 496 -20.73 6.01 3.63
N TRP A 497 -21.47 5.49 2.66
CA TRP A 497 -22.07 4.17 2.72
C TRP A 497 -21.23 3.16 1.93
N ILE A 498 -20.97 2.01 2.53
CA ILE A 498 -20.26 0.89 1.94
C ILE A 498 -21.24 -0.29 1.96
N SER A 499 -21.73 -0.67 0.79
CA SER A 499 -22.65 -1.80 0.66
C SER A 499 -21.93 -3.11 0.99
N ALA A 500 -22.48 -3.99 1.82
CA ALA A 500 -21.82 -5.22 2.25
C ALA A 500 -21.74 -6.29 1.13
N LYS A 501 -20.92 -6.05 0.10
CA LYS A 501 -20.77 -6.89 -1.10
C LYS A 501 -19.33 -7.38 -1.31
N GLY A 502 -18.51 -7.40 -0.26
CA GLY A 502 -17.18 -7.99 -0.32
C GLY A 502 -16.07 -7.10 -0.89
N GLN A 503 -16.31 -5.79 -1.06
CA GLN A 503 -15.25 -4.88 -1.52
C GLN A 503 -14.17 -4.62 -0.45
N THR A 504 -12.98 -4.26 -0.95
CA THR A 504 -11.87 -3.74 -0.15
C THR A 504 -11.80 -2.23 -0.34
N VAL A 505 -11.85 -1.48 0.75
CA VAL A 505 -11.81 -0.01 0.75
C VAL A 505 -10.58 0.44 1.52
N LYS A 506 -9.68 1.15 0.86
CA LYS A 506 -8.48 1.76 1.44
C LYS A 506 -8.67 3.27 1.49
N VAL A 507 -8.41 3.87 2.63
CA VAL A 507 -8.67 5.28 2.89
C VAL A 507 -7.48 5.89 3.60
N ASP A 508 -6.92 6.96 3.04
CA ASP A 508 -5.94 7.80 3.70
C ASP A 508 -6.38 9.27 3.68
N ASN A 509 -6.22 9.95 4.83
CA ASN A 509 -6.58 11.36 5.02
C ASN A 509 -8.05 11.72 4.67
N LEU A 510 -9.01 10.87 5.05
CA LEU A 510 -10.43 11.16 4.87
C LEU A 510 -10.93 12.16 5.93
N LYS A 511 -11.62 13.21 5.48
CA LYS A 511 -12.27 14.20 6.35
C LYS A 511 -13.78 14.13 6.17
N ILE A 512 -14.49 13.66 7.20
CA ILE A 512 -15.96 13.61 7.21
C ILE A 512 -16.53 14.78 8.01
N ASN A 513 -17.35 15.59 7.34
CA ASN A 513 -18.15 16.65 7.94
C ASN A 513 -19.63 16.39 7.67
N THR A 514 -20.38 15.89 8.65
CA THR A 514 -21.80 15.59 8.46
C THR A 514 -22.61 15.78 9.74
N SER A 515 -23.90 16.08 9.59
CA SER A 515 -24.85 15.97 10.70
C SER A 515 -25.29 14.52 10.94
N GLY A 516 -25.11 13.62 9.98
CA GLY A 516 -25.48 12.21 10.05
C GLY A 516 -24.48 11.32 10.81
N ARG A 517 -24.35 10.08 10.32
CA ARG A 517 -23.33 9.11 10.74
C ARG A 517 -22.08 9.27 9.87
N GLY A 518 -20.93 8.78 10.32
CA GLY A 518 -19.71 8.79 9.50
C GLY A 518 -19.77 7.76 8.37
N ILE A 519 -18.94 6.72 8.48
CA ILE A 519 -18.95 5.56 7.58
C ILE A 519 -20.01 4.57 8.05
N LYS A 520 -20.79 4.02 7.12
CA LYS A 520 -21.75 2.94 7.38
C LYS A 520 -21.48 1.77 6.45
N ILE A 521 -21.11 0.62 6.99
CA ILE A 521 -21.07 -0.67 6.27
C ILE A 521 -22.43 -1.32 6.47
N ASP A 522 -23.21 -1.51 5.40
CA ASP A 522 -24.61 -1.96 5.50
C ASP A 522 -24.99 -2.91 4.36
N GLU A 523 -25.72 -3.97 4.69
CA GLU A 523 -26.29 -4.95 3.76
C GLU A 523 -27.64 -4.54 3.16
N GLN A 524 -28.14 -3.34 3.45
CA GLN A 524 -29.35 -2.81 2.84
C GLN A 524 -29.26 -2.89 1.30
N TYR A 525 -30.29 -3.49 0.68
CA TYR A 525 -30.38 -3.75 -0.77
C TYR A 525 -29.36 -4.75 -1.33
N VAL A 526 -28.77 -5.60 -0.48
CA VAL A 526 -27.84 -6.66 -0.90
C VAL A 526 -28.52 -8.02 -0.85
N GLY A 527 -28.61 -8.69 -2.00
CA GLY A 527 -29.22 -10.03 -2.09
C GLY A 527 -28.35 -11.16 -1.53
N ALA A 528 -27.03 -10.99 -1.56
CA ALA A 528 -26.05 -11.93 -1.01
C ALA A 528 -24.96 -11.11 -0.29
N PRO A 529 -25.13 -10.86 1.02
CA PRO A 529 -24.14 -10.12 1.80
C PRO A 529 -22.79 -10.83 1.78
N ALA A 530 -21.71 -10.04 1.74
CA ALA A 530 -20.34 -10.51 1.82
C ALA A 530 -19.51 -9.55 2.67
N LYS A 531 -18.55 -10.11 3.42
CA LYS A 531 -17.73 -9.38 4.38
C LYS A 531 -16.86 -8.32 3.69
N VAL A 532 -16.95 -7.08 4.16
CA VAL A 532 -16.17 -5.93 3.66
C VAL A 532 -14.84 -5.82 4.41
N THR A 533 -13.78 -5.41 3.69
CA THR A 533 -12.51 -4.99 4.28
C THR A 533 -12.37 -3.47 4.19
N LEU A 534 -12.07 -2.80 5.31
CA LEU A 534 -11.84 -1.36 5.39
C LEU A 534 -10.50 -1.09 6.08
N ASP A 535 -9.54 -0.53 5.35
CA ASP A 535 -8.29 -0.01 5.91
C ASP A 535 -8.37 1.52 5.89
N ILE A 536 -8.29 2.16 7.06
CA ILE A 536 -8.42 3.62 7.20
C ILE A 536 -7.31 4.23 8.05
N SER A 537 -6.64 5.23 7.50
CA SER A 537 -5.55 5.98 8.15
C SER A 537 -5.74 7.49 8.10
N ASN A 538 -5.11 8.21 9.05
CA ASN A 538 -4.94 9.66 9.05
C ASN A 538 -6.25 10.47 8.92
N SER A 539 -7.38 9.91 9.37
CA SER A 539 -8.71 10.41 9.02
C SER A 539 -9.40 11.14 10.18
N THR A 540 -10.20 12.16 9.87
CA THR A 540 -10.92 12.98 10.86
C THR A 540 -12.43 12.89 10.70
N PHE A 541 -13.14 12.73 11.82
CA PHE A 541 -14.59 12.57 11.85
C PHE A 541 -15.29 13.67 12.66
N LYS A 542 -16.25 14.33 12.01
CA LYS A 542 -17.21 15.23 12.65
C LYS A 542 -18.63 14.79 12.33
N THR A 543 -19.31 14.18 13.32
CA THR A 543 -20.65 13.58 13.17
C THR A 543 -21.51 13.86 14.40
N THR A 544 -22.86 13.84 14.25
CA THR A 544 -23.78 14.12 15.38
C THR A 544 -24.67 12.96 15.82
N LYS A 545 -24.85 11.91 14.99
CA LYS A 545 -25.84 10.86 15.29
C LYS A 545 -25.30 9.54 15.85
N LYS A 546 -24.11 9.08 15.45
CA LYS A 546 -23.51 7.78 15.84
C LYS A 546 -21.97 7.83 15.81
N ALA A 547 -21.32 6.67 15.89
CA ALA A 547 -19.86 6.52 15.79
C ALA A 547 -19.28 6.99 14.44
N ALA A 548 -17.95 7.03 14.41
CA ALA A 548 -17.18 7.28 13.19
C ALA A 548 -17.47 6.20 12.13
N ILE A 549 -17.50 4.92 12.54
CA ILE A 549 -17.75 3.76 11.69
C ILE A 549 -18.86 2.91 12.30
N MET A 550 -19.85 2.53 11.50
CA MET A 550 -20.98 1.70 11.92
C MET A 550 -21.12 0.48 11.00
N VAL A 551 -21.26 -0.71 11.57
CA VAL A 551 -21.39 -1.97 10.83
C VAL A 551 -22.77 -2.60 11.08
N LYS A 552 -23.52 -2.81 9.99
CA LYS A 552 -24.81 -3.49 9.95
C LYS A 552 -24.78 -4.57 8.87
N SER A 553 -24.15 -5.69 9.17
CA SER A 553 -23.95 -6.80 8.22
C SER A 553 -23.94 -8.13 8.96
N VAL A 554 -24.65 -9.12 8.46
CA VAL A 554 -24.62 -10.50 8.97
C VAL A 554 -23.29 -11.20 8.70
N GLU A 555 -22.52 -10.71 7.74
CA GLU A 555 -21.16 -11.19 7.43
C GLU A 555 -20.07 -10.43 8.19
N GLY A 556 -20.43 -9.38 8.93
CA GLY A 556 -19.50 -8.52 9.64
C GLY A 556 -18.64 -7.67 8.71
N ALA A 557 -17.44 -7.32 9.18
CA ALA A 557 -16.44 -6.55 8.45
C ALA A 557 -15.06 -6.77 9.11
N ASP A 558 -13.99 -6.66 8.32
CA ASP A 558 -12.62 -6.56 8.83
C ASP A 558 -12.17 -5.10 8.67
N ILE A 559 -11.82 -4.45 9.79
CA ILE A 559 -11.52 -3.02 9.83
C ILE A 559 -10.15 -2.80 10.46
N THR A 560 -9.24 -2.17 9.73
CA THR A 560 -7.96 -1.70 10.24
C THR A 560 -8.00 -0.19 10.38
N VAL A 561 -7.66 0.31 11.57
CA VAL A 561 -7.68 1.74 11.89
C VAL A 561 -6.29 2.17 12.35
N SER A 562 -5.78 3.24 11.75
CA SER A 562 -4.54 3.89 12.17
C SER A 562 -4.76 5.40 12.25
N ASP A 563 -4.35 6.05 13.34
CA ASP A 563 -4.31 7.52 13.45
C ASP A 563 -5.59 8.25 12.99
N ILE A 564 -6.73 7.95 13.64
CA ILE A 564 -7.99 8.67 13.39
C ILE A 564 -8.34 9.64 14.53
N ASP A 565 -8.92 10.78 14.17
CA ASP A 565 -9.48 11.75 15.13
C ASP A 565 -11.01 11.63 15.20
N ILE A 566 -11.50 11.12 16.32
CA ILE A 566 -12.93 11.03 16.66
C ILE A 566 -13.35 12.01 17.76
N SER A 567 -12.52 13.00 18.12
CA SER A 567 -12.80 13.97 19.18
C SER A 567 -14.07 14.81 18.93
N ASN A 568 -14.45 14.94 17.65
CA ASN A 568 -15.64 15.64 17.16
C ASN A 568 -16.80 14.70 16.76
N VAL A 569 -16.74 13.42 17.13
CA VAL A 569 -17.86 12.48 17.05
C VAL A 569 -18.70 12.66 18.32
N THR A 570 -19.95 13.11 18.16
CA THR A 570 -20.80 13.49 19.29
C THR A 570 -21.25 12.28 20.11
N ALA A 571 -21.54 11.16 19.44
CA ALA A 571 -22.12 9.99 20.08
C ALA A 571 -21.10 9.16 20.87
N ASP A 572 -19.85 9.13 20.41
CA ASP A 572 -18.79 8.33 21.02
C ASP A 572 -17.42 8.89 20.67
N LYS A 573 -16.58 9.10 21.68
CA LYS A 573 -15.20 9.60 21.53
C LYS A 573 -14.16 8.56 21.93
N VAL A 574 -14.61 7.34 22.25
CA VAL A 574 -13.79 6.23 22.72
C VAL A 574 -13.84 5.09 21.70
N PHE A 575 -15.04 4.70 21.28
CA PHE A 575 -15.25 3.61 20.34
C PHE A 575 -15.45 4.16 18.92
N ALA A 576 -14.41 4.06 18.10
CA ALA A 576 -14.47 4.47 16.70
C ALA A 576 -15.46 3.60 15.89
N VAL A 577 -15.57 2.31 16.23
CA VAL A 577 -16.39 1.34 15.50
C VAL A 577 -17.57 0.89 16.36
N TRP A 578 -18.78 0.98 15.80
CA TRP A 578 -20.00 0.42 16.39
C TRP A 578 -20.57 -0.70 15.51
N VAL A 579 -21.09 -1.76 16.13
CA VAL A 579 -21.99 -2.73 15.50
C VAL A 579 -23.42 -2.29 15.78
N ASP A 580 -24.23 -2.15 14.72
CA ASP A 580 -25.64 -1.79 14.78
C ASP A 580 -26.44 -2.84 15.56
N GLU A 581 -27.48 -2.43 16.28
CA GLU A 581 -28.29 -3.31 17.13
C GLU A 581 -28.87 -4.50 16.35
N ASP A 582 -29.25 -4.28 15.09
CA ASP A 582 -29.81 -5.33 14.22
C ASP A 582 -28.76 -6.38 13.83
N ALA A 583 -27.47 -6.06 13.93
CA ALA A 583 -26.36 -6.95 13.63
C ALA A 583 -25.66 -7.52 14.88
N LYS A 584 -26.18 -7.26 16.09
CA LYS A 584 -25.54 -7.66 17.36
C LYS A 584 -25.21 -9.14 17.47
N ALA A 585 -26.06 -10.01 16.91
CA ALA A 585 -25.85 -11.46 16.92
C ALA A 585 -24.61 -11.90 16.11
N ASN A 586 -24.11 -11.03 15.23
CA ASN A 586 -22.94 -11.25 14.36
C ASN A 586 -21.75 -10.36 14.75
N ALA A 587 -21.76 -9.77 15.95
CA ALA A 587 -20.71 -8.86 16.40
C ALA A 587 -19.32 -9.53 16.49
N ASP A 588 -19.27 -10.85 16.62
CA ASP A 588 -18.04 -11.67 16.56
C ASP A 588 -17.43 -11.73 15.15
N LYS A 589 -18.20 -11.46 14.10
CA LYS A 589 -17.69 -11.39 12.73
C LYS A 589 -17.11 -10.02 12.37
N VAL A 590 -17.28 -9.02 13.25
CA VAL A 590 -16.70 -7.68 13.08
C VAL A 590 -15.34 -7.63 13.80
N VAL A 591 -14.27 -7.70 13.02
CA VAL A 591 -12.89 -7.65 13.49
C VAL A 591 -12.38 -6.21 13.35
N VAL A 592 -11.79 -5.68 14.40
CA VAL A 592 -11.24 -4.31 14.41
C VAL A 592 -9.82 -4.36 14.95
N ASN A 593 -8.87 -3.84 14.17
CA ASN A 593 -7.47 -3.68 14.53
C ASN A 593 -7.16 -2.19 14.66
N GLY A 594 -6.46 -1.78 15.71
CA GLY A 594 -6.03 -0.40 15.96
C GLY A 594 -7.11 0.54 16.52
N ALA A 595 -8.30 0.02 16.87
CA ALA A 595 -9.35 0.79 17.53
C ALA A 595 -10.31 -0.07 18.35
N LEU A 596 -11.02 0.56 19.29
CA LEU A 596 -12.03 -0.12 20.09
C LEU A 596 -13.40 -0.18 19.37
N LYS A 597 -14.06 -1.35 19.50
CA LYS A 597 -15.41 -1.65 18.99
C LYS A 597 -16.44 -1.70 20.10
N LYS A 598 -17.63 -1.12 19.88
CA LYS A 598 -18.83 -1.27 20.72
C LYS A 598 -19.99 -1.95 19.96
N VAL A 599 -20.92 -2.60 20.66
CA VAL A 599 -22.19 -3.09 20.09
C VAL A 599 -23.32 -2.22 20.62
N GLU A 600 -24.17 -1.72 19.73
CA GLU A 600 -25.30 -0.90 20.12
C GLU A 600 -26.35 -1.72 20.89
N GLY A 601 -26.85 -1.14 21.99
CA GLY A 601 -27.82 -1.79 22.87
C GLY A 601 -27.25 -2.75 23.91
N ASP A 602 -25.95 -3.08 23.84
CA ASP A 602 -25.24 -3.88 24.86
C ASP A 602 -24.39 -3.00 25.80
N ASN A 603 -24.04 -3.57 26.97
CA ASN A 603 -23.03 -2.99 27.87
C ASN A 603 -21.66 -2.90 27.17
N ALA A 604 -20.69 -2.18 27.76
CA ALA A 604 -19.38 -1.95 27.14
C ALA A 604 -18.80 -3.21 26.48
N VAL A 605 -18.85 -3.23 25.15
CA VAL A 605 -18.22 -4.25 24.35
C VAL A 605 -16.84 -3.75 23.97
N ILE A 606 -15.84 -4.64 24.00
CA ILE A 606 -14.47 -4.36 23.58
C ILE A 606 -14.13 -5.34 22.48
N GLY A 607 -13.75 -4.83 21.31
CA GLY A 607 -12.98 -5.61 20.33
C GLY A 607 -11.50 -5.32 20.54
N ALA A 608 -10.70 -6.36 20.78
CA ALA A 608 -9.25 -6.25 20.86
C ALA A 608 -8.62 -7.25 19.90
N ALA A 609 -7.61 -6.79 19.16
CA ALA A 609 -6.82 -7.58 18.25
C ALA A 609 -5.38 -7.84 18.75
N SER A 610 -5.00 -7.23 19.87
CA SER A 610 -3.70 -7.43 20.51
C SER A 610 -3.79 -7.39 22.04
N THR A 611 -2.72 -7.83 22.70
CA THR A 611 -2.60 -7.73 24.17
C THR A 611 -2.54 -6.25 24.61
N GLU A 612 -1.87 -5.41 23.83
CA GLU A 612 -1.73 -3.98 24.08
C GLU A 612 -3.10 -3.28 24.05
N GLU A 613 -3.90 -3.52 23.00
CA GLU A 613 -5.26 -2.98 22.91
C GLU A 613 -6.15 -3.42 24.06
N LEU A 614 -6.07 -4.69 24.46
CA LEU A 614 -6.84 -5.23 25.58
C LEU A 614 -6.41 -4.58 26.91
N ALA A 615 -5.12 -4.30 27.09
CA ALA A 615 -4.58 -3.66 28.28
C ALA A 615 -4.97 -2.18 28.40
N ASP A 616 -5.03 -1.48 27.26
CA ASP A 616 -5.41 -0.06 27.20
C ASP A 616 -6.94 0.14 27.27
N ALA A 617 -7.73 -0.91 27.03
CA ALA A 617 -9.18 -0.84 27.09
C ALA A 617 -9.71 -0.62 28.52
N THR A 618 -10.70 0.26 28.64
CA THR A 618 -11.49 0.39 29.88
C THR A 618 -12.50 -0.75 29.99
N ILE A 619 -12.16 -1.78 30.77
CA ILE A 619 -13.04 -2.95 30.99
C ILE A 619 -14.11 -2.60 32.04
N GLU A 620 -15.38 -2.55 31.65
CA GLU A 620 -16.49 -2.35 32.59
C GLU A 620 -17.04 -3.68 33.14
N ASN A 621 -17.86 -3.62 34.20
CA ASN A 621 -18.56 -4.80 34.69
C ASN A 621 -19.68 -5.21 33.73
N ASN A 622 -19.92 -6.51 33.56
CA ASN A 622 -20.81 -7.09 32.55
C ASN A 622 -20.40 -6.79 31.10
N ALA A 623 -19.12 -6.50 30.86
CA ALA A 623 -18.57 -6.28 29.53
C ALA A 623 -18.42 -7.61 28.75
N THR A 624 -18.59 -7.53 27.44
CA THR A 624 -18.24 -8.60 26.49
C THR A 624 -16.98 -8.19 25.74
N ILE A 625 -15.96 -9.03 25.79
CA ILE A 625 -14.67 -8.82 25.14
C ILE A 625 -14.55 -9.82 23.99
N TYR A 626 -14.53 -9.31 22.77
CA TYR A 626 -14.25 -10.07 21.55
C TYR A 626 -12.75 -9.99 21.26
N LEU A 627 -12.11 -11.15 21.19
CA LEU A 627 -10.69 -11.28 20.89
C LEU A 627 -10.52 -11.78 19.46
N ALA A 628 -9.80 -11.01 18.63
CA ALA A 628 -9.38 -11.46 17.31
C ALA A 628 -8.41 -12.64 17.40
N ALA A 629 -8.10 -13.29 16.26
CA ALA A 629 -7.02 -14.28 16.23
C ALA A 629 -5.71 -13.67 16.75
N GLY A 630 -5.05 -14.33 17.70
CA GLY A 630 -3.90 -13.79 18.40
C GLY A 630 -3.65 -14.42 19.77
N ASP A 631 -2.58 -13.96 20.42
CA ASP A 631 -2.19 -14.39 21.77
C ASP A 631 -2.39 -13.22 22.77
N TYR A 632 -3.10 -13.50 23.88
CA TYR A 632 -3.57 -12.50 24.83
C TYR A 632 -3.14 -12.79 26.27
N ILE A 633 -2.77 -11.74 27.00
CA ILE A 633 -2.63 -11.74 28.45
C ILE A 633 -3.75 -10.87 29.04
N ILE A 634 -4.43 -11.40 30.06
CA ILE A 634 -5.54 -10.69 30.69
C ILE A 634 -5.02 -9.60 31.64
N PRO A 635 -5.45 -8.33 31.50
CA PRO A 635 -5.01 -7.25 32.36
C PRO A 635 -5.67 -7.32 33.75
N SER A 636 -5.01 -6.74 34.76
CA SER A 636 -5.54 -6.63 36.13
C SER A 636 -6.84 -5.82 36.21
N ALA A 637 -7.13 -5.00 35.19
CA ALA A 637 -8.41 -4.35 35.04
C ALA A 637 -9.59 -5.33 34.97
N ALA A 638 -9.39 -6.62 34.66
CA ALA A 638 -10.47 -7.61 34.63
C ALA A 638 -10.88 -8.17 36.01
N GLN A 639 -10.17 -7.82 37.09
CA GLN A 639 -10.42 -8.32 38.45
C GLN A 639 -11.78 -7.87 39.01
N GLY A 640 -12.42 -8.75 39.78
CA GLY A 640 -13.67 -8.50 40.49
C GLY A 640 -14.91 -8.27 39.60
N LYS A 641 -14.83 -8.61 38.31
CA LYS A 641 -15.88 -8.30 37.31
C LYS A 641 -16.63 -9.54 36.86
N THR A 642 -17.84 -9.32 36.37
CA THR A 642 -18.59 -10.28 35.57
C THR A 642 -18.29 -10.00 34.10
N LEU A 643 -17.70 -10.95 33.37
CA LEU A 643 -17.22 -10.74 32.00
C LEU A 643 -17.60 -11.89 31.08
N THR A 644 -17.72 -11.60 29.79
CA THR A 644 -17.74 -12.61 28.73
C THR A 644 -16.53 -12.39 27.83
N ILE A 645 -15.69 -13.42 27.66
CA ILE A 645 -14.52 -13.42 26.77
C ILE A 645 -14.83 -14.36 25.61
N LYS A 646 -14.89 -13.83 24.39
CA LYS A 646 -15.27 -14.59 23.19
C LYS A 646 -14.21 -14.47 22.11
N GLY A 647 -13.74 -15.59 21.59
CA GLY A 647 -12.86 -15.61 20.43
C GLY A 647 -13.62 -15.40 19.14
N THR A 648 -13.03 -14.69 18.18
CA THR A 648 -13.52 -14.64 16.81
C THR A 648 -12.85 -15.74 15.99
N GLY A 649 -13.61 -16.54 15.24
CA GLY A 649 -13.04 -17.63 14.43
C GLY A 649 -12.99 -18.97 15.18
N ASN A 650 -11.99 -19.80 14.89
CA ASN A 650 -11.85 -21.10 15.56
C ASN A 650 -11.19 -20.94 16.93
N PRO A 651 -11.50 -21.79 17.92
CA PRO A 651 -10.91 -21.69 19.25
C PRO A 651 -9.38 -21.74 19.26
N GLU A 652 -8.75 -22.43 18.32
CA GLU A 652 -7.29 -22.59 18.21
C GLU A 652 -6.57 -21.30 17.79
N ASP A 653 -7.28 -20.39 17.14
CA ASP A 653 -6.74 -19.14 16.59
C ASP A 653 -6.65 -18.03 17.65
N VAL A 654 -7.37 -18.16 18.77
CA VAL A 654 -7.45 -17.17 19.85
C VAL A 654 -6.93 -17.76 21.15
N LYS A 655 -5.73 -17.37 21.58
CA LYS A 655 -5.07 -17.96 22.76
C LYS A 655 -5.03 -16.97 23.91
N VAL A 656 -5.57 -17.35 25.06
CA VAL A 656 -5.50 -16.59 26.29
C VAL A 656 -4.57 -17.29 27.26
N ALA A 657 -3.43 -16.65 27.54
CA ALA A 657 -2.38 -17.21 28.38
C ALA A 657 -2.70 -17.04 29.87
N VAL A 658 -2.59 -18.13 30.61
CA VAL A 658 -2.54 -18.12 32.07
C VAL A 658 -1.10 -17.83 32.49
N THR A 659 -0.88 -16.62 32.94
CA THR A 659 0.44 -16.12 33.37
C THR A 659 0.59 -16.24 34.88
N LYS A 660 1.78 -16.61 35.36
CA LYS A 660 2.02 -16.71 36.81
C LYS A 660 2.09 -15.31 37.43
N VAL A 661 1.27 -15.02 38.44
CA VAL A 661 1.33 -13.75 39.20
C VAL A 661 1.33 -14.01 40.72
N GLY A 662 2.35 -14.68 41.24
CA GLY A 662 2.50 -14.91 42.69
C GLY A 662 3.96 -14.80 43.16
N THR A 663 4.19 -14.08 44.27
CA THR A 663 5.54 -13.88 44.84
C THR A 663 5.92 -14.89 45.93
N SER A 664 5.05 -15.86 46.24
CA SER A 664 5.30 -16.84 47.32
C SER A 664 4.44 -18.11 47.19
N GLY A 665 5.03 -19.20 46.66
CA GLY A 665 4.47 -20.57 46.73
C GLY A 665 3.24 -20.89 45.87
N GLU A 666 2.46 -19.90 45.44
CA GLU A 666 1.26 -20.07 44.62
C GLU A 666 1.58 -19.79 43.15
N ASN A 667 1.30 -20.76 42.28
CA ASN A 667 1.61 -20.68 40.85
C ASN A 667 0.35 -20.40 40.00
N CYS A 668 -0.49 -19.46 40.44
CA CYS A 668 -1.74 -19.09 39.76
C CYS A 668 -1.70 -17.68 39.15
N ASP A 669 -2.65 -17.41 38.26
CA ASP A 669 -2.86 -16.12 37.60
C ASP A 669 -3.96 -15.32 38.32
N TYR A 670 -3.71 -14.05 38.60
CA TYR A 670 -4.62 -13.13 39.29
C TYR A 670 -5.36 -12.17 38.35
N GLY A 671 -5.25 -12.30 37.03
CA GLY A 671 -5.93 -11.45 36.06
C GLY A 671 -7.46 -11.44 36.22
N PHE A 672 -8.05 -12.57 36.63
CA PHE A 672 -9.49 -12.73 36.91
C PHE A 672 -9.80 -12.92 38.39
N ASP A 673 -8.97 -12.37 39.27
CA ASP A 673 -9.15 -12.53 40.70
C ASP A 673 -10.54 -12.06 41.18
N GLY A 674 -11.30 -12.98 41.79
CA GLY A 674 -12.67 -12.72 42.28
C GLY A 674 -13.72 -12.50 41.19
N SER A 675 -13.38 -12.75 39.92
CA SER A 675 -14.27 -12.52 38.78
C SER A 675 -15.22 -13.70 38.50
N THR A 676 -16.33 -13.41 37.82
CA THR A 676 -17.21 -14.42 37.19
C THR A 676 -17.09 -14.29 35.69
N VAL A 677 -16.58 -15.31 35.00
CA VAL A 677 -16.18 -15.19 33.60
C VAL A 677 -16.80 -16.29 32.76
N THR A 678 -17.40 -15.91 31.64
CA THR A 678 -17.78 -16.84 30.57
C THR A 678 -16.73 -16.78 29.46
N PHE A 679 -16.13 -17.90 29.13
CA PHE A 679 -15.20 -18.08 28.02
C PHE A 679 -15.90 -18.84 26.89
N GLU A 680 -15.87 -18.31 25.67
CA GLU A 680 -16.53 -18.94 24.52
C GLU A 680 -15.58 -18.98 23.32
N GLY A 681 -15.32 -20.19 22.80
CA GLY A 681 -14.59 -20.36 21.54
C GLY A 681 -13.15 -19.83 21.55
N ILE A 682 -12.40 -20.11 22.61
CA ILE A 682 -10.99 -19.72 22.76
C ILE A 682 -10.12 -20.92 23.18
N THR A 683 -8.81 -20.77 23.04
CA THR A 683 -7.81 -21.64 23.66
C THR A 683 -7.26 -20.98 24.91
N ILE A 684 -7.33 -21.65 26.06
CA ILE A 684 -6.61 -21.26 27.26
C ILE A 684 -5.27 -21.99 27.26
N THR A 685 -4.17 -21.24 27.26
CA THR A 685 -2.82 -21.80 27.25
C THR A 685 -2.19 -21.72 28.64
N THR A 686 -1.66 -22.85 29.08
CA THR A 686 -0.97 -23.00 30.36
C THR A 686 0.35 -23.76 30.16
N ASN A 687 0.93 -24.30 31.22
CA ASN A 687 2.10 -25.17 31.16
C ASN A 687 1.92 -26.38 32.10
N SER A 688 2.93 -27.24 32.19
CA SER A 688 2.91 -28.44 33.03
C SER A 688 3.28 -28.17 34.50
N SER A 689 3.20 -26.93 34.98
CA SER A 689 3.48 -26.63 36.38
C SER A 689 2.26 -26.93 37.26
N THR A 690 2.51 -27.32 38.50
CA THR A 690 1.45 -27.48 39.49
C THR A 690 0.81 -26.12 39.83
N TYR A 691 -0.47 -26.13 40.24
CA TYR A 691 -1.22 -24.95 40.68
C TYR A 691 -1.51 -23.87 39.61
N ILE A 692 -1.20 -24.10 38.34
CA ILE A 692 -1.47 -23.13 37.26
C ILE A 692 -2.95 -23.08 36.87
N GLY A 693 -3.53 -21.89 36.87
CA GLY A 693 -4.95 -21.59 36.63
C GLY A 693 -5.32 -20.20 37.15
N TYR A 694 -6.54 -19.72 36.88
CA TYR A 694 -7.01 -18.41 37.37
C TYR A 694 -7.47 -18.48 38.83
N ALA A 695 -6.85 -17.67 39.68
CA ALA A 695 -7.15 -17.58 41.10
C ALA A 695 -8.58 -17.06 41.34
N ARG A 696 -9.35 -17.77 42.17
CA ARG A 696 -10.69 -17.39 42.64
C ARG A 696 -11.70 -17.00 41.54
N CYS A 697 -11.45 -17.43 40.30
CA CYS A 697 -12.32 -17.19 39.16
C CYS A 697 -13.46 -18.22 39.14
N LYS A 698 -14.69 -17.74 38.97
CA LYS A 698 -15.86 -18.58 38.68
C LYS A 698 -16.06 -18.64 37.17
N GLY A 699 -15.75 -19.79 36.56
CA GLY A 699 -15.64 -19.91 35.12
C GLY A 699 -16.78 -20.72 34.48
N THR A 700 -17.36 -20.21 33.39
CA THR A 700 -18.12 -21.02 32.43
C THR A 700 -17.34 -21.07 31.13
N TYR A 701 -17.11 -22.25 30.58
CA TYR A 701 -16.27 -22.45 29.39
C TYR A 701 -17.09 -23.20 28.35
N LYS A 702 -17.22 -22.64 27.15
CA LYS A 702 -18.03 -23.23 26.07
C LYS A 702 -17.20 -23.34 24.81
N ASN A 703 -17.12 -24.55 24.26
CA ASN A 703 -16.36 -24.84 23.04
C ASN A 703 -14.89 -24.36 23.13
N CYS A 704 -14.31 -24.41 24.33
CA CYS A 704 -12.93 -23.98 24.56
C CYS A 704 -11.94 -25.15 24.41
N VAL A 705 -10.71 -24.83 24.03
CA VAL A 705 -9.56 -25.73 24.11
C VAL A 705 -8.71 -25.32 25.32
N ILE A 706 -8.25 -26.26 26.13
CA ILE A 706 -7.38 -26.01 27.27
C ILE A 706 -6.10 -26.82 27.07
N ASN A 707 -4.98 -26.12 26.90
CA ASN A 707 -3.67 -26.73 26.64
C ASN A 707 -2.76 -26.59 27.88
N GLY A 708 -2.30 -27.72 28.40
CA GLY A 708 -1.55 -27.84 29.65
C GLY A 708 -2.43 -28.22 30.85
N GLN A 709 -1.85 -28.20 32.06
CA GLN A 709 -2.61 -28.46 33.28
C GLN A 709 -3.43 -27.25 33.67
N TYR A 710 -4.69 -27.43 34.06
CA TYR A 710 -5.55 -26.33 34.53
C TYR A 710 -6.13 -26.60 35.91
N THR A 711 -5.76 -25.73 36.86
CA THR A 711 -6.15 -25.81 38.27
C THR A 711 -7.35 -24.90 38.52
N LEU A 712 -8.41 -25.45 39.09
CA LEU A 712 -9.66 -24.75 39.38
C LEU A 712 -9.62 -24.18 40.80
N TYR A 713 -9.88 -22.88 40.92
CA TYR A 713 -9.90 -22.15 42.19
C TYR A 713 -11.27 -21.59 42.57
N GLY A 714 -12.31 -21.90 41.78
CA GLY A 714 -13.69 -21.47 41.98
C GLY A 714 -14.66 -22.36 41.21
N ASP A 715 -15.96 -22.11 41.38
CA ASP A 715 -17.01 -22.84 40.68
C ASP A 715 -16.78 -22.82 39.17
N SER A 716 -16.78 -23.99 38.53
CA SER A 716 -16.40 -24.12 37.13
C SER A 716 -17.36 -25.02 36.35
N LYS A 717 -17.80 -24.57 35.16
CA LYS A 717 -18.66 -25.32 34.24
C LYS A 717 -18.03 -25.36 32.85
N PHE A 718 -17.85 -26.55 32.29
CA PHE A 718 -17.29 -26.76 30.97
C PHE A 718 -18.31 -27.47 30.07
N GLU A 719 -18.55 -26.91 28.89
CA GLU A 719 -19.49 -27.42 27.88
C GLU A 719 -18.75 -27.59 26.55
N ASN A 720 -18.69 -28.82 26.04
CA ASN A 720 -18.04 -29.17 24.77
C ASN A 720 -16.56 -28.72 24.68
N CYS A 721 -15.85 -28.71 25.81
CA CYS A 721 -14.45 -28.33 25.86
C CYS A 721 -13.51 -29.51 25.56
N THR A 722 -12.34 -29.21 25.00
CA THR A 722 -11.25 -30.17 24.79
C THR A 722 -10.05 -29.81 25.66
N PHE A 723 -9.49 -30.79 26.36
CA PHE A 723 -8.32 -30.62 27.22
C PHE A 723 -7.15 -31.45 26.67
N ASN A 724 -5.97 -30.84 26.57
CA ASN A 724 -4.77 -31.50 26.08
C ASN A 724 -3.60 -31.29 27.03
N VAL A 725 -2.97 -32.37 27.46
CA VAL A 725 -1.74 -32.33 28.26
C VAL A 725 -0.82 -33.48 27.85
N SER A 726 0.48 -33.33 28.08
CA SER A 726 1.48 -34.40 27.97
C SER A 726 2.40 -34.39 29.19
N GLY A 727 2.99 -35.55 29.50
CA GLY A 727 3.85 -35.79 30.66
C GLY A 727 3.10 -36.12 31.95
N ASP A 728 3.84 -36.08 33.08
CA ASP A 728 3.34 -36.54 34.40
C ASP A 728 2.44 -35.51 35.12
N VAL A 729 1.46 -34.94 34.41
CA VAL A 729 0.57 -33.88 34.90
C VAL A 729 -0.89 -34.13 34.52
N TYR A 730 -1.82 -33.50 35.23
CA TYR A 730 -3.25 -33.67 34.99
C TYR A 730 -3.76 -32.68 33.94
N ASN A 731 -4.83 -33.00 33.20
CA ASN A 731 -5.57 -31.96 32.48
C ASN A 731 -6.23 -30.99 33.48
N ILE A 732 -6.90 -31.53 34.49
CA ILE A 732 -7.67 -30.75 35.47
C ILE A 732 -7.27 -31.09 36.91
N TRP A 733 -7.12 -30.06 37.74
CA TRP A 733 -7.01 -30.20 39.19
C TRP A 733 -8.05 -29.32 39.91
N THR A 734 -8.95 -29.93 40.68
CA THR A 734 -10.09 -29.28 41.37
C THR A 734 -9.76 -28.53 42.67
N TRP A 735 -8.50 -28.12 42.88
CA TRP A 735 -7.92 -27.64 44.14
C TRP A 735 -8.80 -26.75 45.04
N GLY A 736 -9.43 -25.72 44.47
CA GLY A 736 -10.23 -24.73 45.19
C GLY A 736 -11.68 -24.62 44.71
N ALA A 737 -12.16 -25.56 43.90
CA ALA A 737 -13.49 -25.51 43.29
C ALA A 737 -14.54 -26.26 44.15
N PRO A 738 -15.55 -25.57 44.71
CA PRO A 738 -16.65 -26.23 45.42
C PRO A 738 -17.53 -27.05 44.47
N THR A 739 -17.73 -26.55 43.25
CA THR A 739 -18.47 -27.24 42.20
C THR A 739 -17.68 -27.25 40.89
N ALA A 740 -17.65 -28.39 40.23
CA ALA A 740 -17.07 -28.54 38.90
C ALA A 740 -17.98 -29.42 38.04
N THR A 741 -18.36 -28.94 36.85
CA THR A 741 -19.21 -29.69 35.91
C THR A 741 -18.56 -29.73 34.54
N PHE A 742 -18.56 -30.91 33.92
CA PHE A 742 -18.07 -31.15 32.56
C PHE A 742 -19.16 -31.87 31.77
N ASP A 743 -19.60 -31.29 30.65
CA ASP A 743 -20.62 -31.87 29.78
C ASP A 743 -20.13 -31.85 28.32
N GLY A 744 -20.11 -33.03 27.68
CA GLY A 744 -19.63 -33.14 26.30
C GLY A 744 -18.12 -32.93 26.13
N CYS A 745 -17.33 -33.07 27.19
CA CYS A 745 -15.90 -32.74 27.17
C CYS A 745 -15.01 -33.89 26.70
N THR A 746 -13.86 -33.57 26.10
CA THR A 746 -12.83 -34.54 25.71
C THR A 746 -11.53 -34.26 26.47
N PHE A 747 -10.99 -35.25 27.16
CA PHE A 747 -9.74 -35.16 27.92
C PHE A 747 -8.67 -36.02 27.26
N ASN A 748 -7.59 -35.39 26.84
CA ASN A 748 -6.43 -36.05 26.25
C ASN A 748 -5.21 -35.88 27.17
N SER A 749 -4.67 -37.00 27.67
CA SER A 749 -3.51 -37.01 28.57
C SER A 749 -2.59 -38.20 28.30
N ASP A 750 -1.45 -38.26 29.00
CA ASP A 750 -0.52 -39.40 29.00
C ASP A 750 -0.77 -40.33 30.23
N GLY A 751 -2.02 -40.48 30.66
CA GLY A 751 -2.42 -41.33 31.79
C GLY A 751 -2.86 -40.57 33.05
N LYS A 752 -2.98 -39.24 32.99
CA LYS A 752 -3.48 -38.37 34.07
C LYS A 752 -4.49 -37.36 33.52
N ALA A 753 -5.78 -37.66 33.56
CA ALA A 753 -6.78 -36.69 33.11
C ALA A 753 -7.22 -35.75 34.25
N MET A 754 -7.73 -36.29 35.35
CA MET A 754 -8.35 -35.44 36.38
C MET A 754 -7.89 -35.80 37.79
N LEU A 755 -7.64 -34.77 38.59
CA LEU A 755 -7.34 -34.87 40.01
C LEU A 755 -8.45 -34.23 40.86
N LEU A 756 -9.21 -35.07 41.55
CA LEU A 756 -10.20 -34.68 42.57
C LEU A 756 -9.53 -34.64 43.94
N TYR A 757 -8.98 -33.47 44.27
CA TYR A 757 -8.12 -33.28 45.43
C TYR A 757 -7.96 -31.78 45.68
N GLY A 758 -8.09 -31.31 46.92
CA GLY A 758 -8.00 -29.89 47.18
C GLY A 758 -8.24 -29.48 48.63
N THR A 759 -8.41 -28.17 48.81
CA THR A 759 -8.58 -27.51 50.11
C THR A 759 -10.03 -27.18 50.44
N VAL A 760 -10.96 -27.52 49.55
CA VAL A 760 -12.41 -27.32 49.71
C VAL A 760 -13.17 -28.64 49.54
N ASN A 761 -14.40 -28.69 50.02
CA ASN A 761 -15.30 -29.80 49.67
C ASN A 761 -15.75 -29.60 48.22
N THR A 762 -15.71 -30.64 47.40
CA THR A 762 -15.97 -30.53 45.96
C THR A 762 -17.05 -31.49 45.50
N ASN A 763 -18.02 -30.96 44.77
CA ASN A 763 -18.98 -31.72 43.98
C ASN A 763 -18.55 -31.68 42.51
N LEU A 764 -18.10 -32.83 42.01
CA LEU A 764 -17.66 -33.01 40.64
C LEU A 764 -18.71 -33.82 39.86
N THR A 765 -19.19 -33.26 38.76
CA THR A 765 -20.13 -33.90 37.84
C THR A 765 -19.53 -33.96 36.44
N ILE A 766 -19.54 -35.15 35.83
CA ILE A 766 -19.04 -35.40 34.48
C ILE A 766 -20.13 -36.12 33.69
N GLU A 767 -20.54 -35.53 32.58
CA GLU A 767 -21.60 -35.99 31.72
C GLU A 767 -21.09 -36.09 30.27
N ASN A 768 -21.50 -37.13 29.55
CA ASN A 768 -21.33 -37.24 28.09
C ASN A 768 -19.88 -37.02 27.60
N SER A 769 -18.88 -37.40 28.40
CA SER A 769 -17.48 -37.02 28.19
C SER A 769 -16.61 -38.20 27.77
N VAL A 770 -15.44 -37.91 27.20
CA VAL A 770 -14.49 -38.91 26.73
C VAL A 770 -13.11 -38.67 27.35
N PHE A 771 -12.53 -39.71 27.93
CA PHE A 771 -11.16 -39.74 28.43
C PHE A 771 -10.29 -40.58 27.51
N ASN A 772 -9.24 -39.98 26.96
CA ASN A 772 -8.25 -40.64 26.12
C ASN A 772 -6.87 -40.57 26.77
N ASP A 773 -6.30 -41.73 27.05
CA ASP A 773 -4.87 -41.88 27.32
C ASP A 773 -4.14 -42.08 25.99
N LYS A 774 -3.20 -41.19 25.69
CA LYS A 774 -2.36 -41.22 24.50
C LYS A 774 -1.12 -42.10 24.68
N GLY A 775 -0.90 -42.63 25.87
CA GLY A 775 0.32 -43.31 26.27
C GLY A 775 1.45 -42.32 26.51
N GLY A 776 2.27 -42.57 27.53
CA GLY A 776 3.41 -41.71 27.86
C GLY A 776 3.88 -41.84 29.30
N LEU A 777 3.01 -42.33 30.19
CA LEU A 777 3.38 -42.80 31.51
C LEU A 777 3.30 -44.32 31.58
N THR A 778 4.19 -44.92 32.38
CA THR A 778 4.19 -46.37 32.70
C THR A 778 3.56 -46.67 34.06
N ASP A 779 3.02 -45.64 34.71
CA ASP A 779 2.37 -45.73 36.02
C ASP A 779 0.90 -46.14 35.85
N LEU A 780 0.46 -47.17 36.59
CA LEU A 780 -0.95 -47.55 36.65
C LEU A 780 -1.79 -46.40 37.23
N LYS A 781 -2.52 -45.68 36.38
CA LYS A 781 -3.39 -44.55 36.79
C LYS A 781 -4.76 -44.64 36.14
N ALA A 782 -5.78 -44.35 36.93
CA ALA A 782 -7.14 -44.21 36.46
C ALA A 782 -7.37 -42.81 35.86
N ALA A 783 -8.41 -42.66 35.04
CA ALA A 783 -8.75 -41.37 34.43
C ALA A 783 -9.00 -40.28 35.49
N ILE A 784 -9.69 -40.62 36.58
CA ILE A 784 -9.97 -39.72 37.71
C ILE A 784 -9.27 -40.22 38.97
N GLU A 785 -8.28 -39.47 39.42
CA GLU A 785 -7.54 -39.76 40.65
C GLU A 785 -8.16 -38.96 41.81
N ILE A 786 -8.62 -39.65 42.86
CA ILE A 786 -9.25 -39.04 44.02
C ILE A 786 -8.39 -39.25 45.27
N GLY A 787 -8.15 -38.20 46.03
CA GLY A 787 -7.40 -38.30 47.28
C GLY A 787 -7.50 -37.04 48.15
N ASN A 788 -6.90 -37.06 49.34
CA ASN A 788 -7.03 -35.96 50.29
C ASN A 788 -5.96 -35.97 51.39
N ASP A 789 -5.23 -34.86 51.54
CA ASP A 789 -4.39 -34.59 52.72
C ASP A 789 -4.93 -33.42 53.57
N TYR A 790 -6.11 -32.88 53.24
CA TYR A 790 -6.66 -31.63 53.79
C TYR A 790 -7.99 -31.79 54.55
N SER A 791 -8.38 -33.03 54.88
CA SER A 791 -9.62 -33.34 55.62
C SER A 791 -10.92 -32.87 54.94
N LYS A 792 -10.95 -32.78 53.60
CA LYS A 792 -12.12 -32.43 52.78
C LYS A 792 -12.97 -33.62 52.34
N SER A 793 -14.20 -33.33 51.92
CA SER A 793 -15.14 -34.32 51.40
C SER A 793 -15.40 -34.09 49.91
N TYR A 794 -15.57 -35.17 49.15
CA TYR A 794 -15.83 -35.11 47.72
C TYR A 794 -17.04 -35.95 47.30
N ILE A 795 -17.79 -35.42 46.35
CA ILE A 795 -18.84 -36.12 45.63
C ILE A 795 -18.43 -36.20 44.17
N LEU A 796 -18.41 -37.41 43.62
CA LEU A 796 -18.20 -37.67 42.21
C LEU A 796 -19.47 -38.27 41.60
N VAL A 797 -19.99 -37.61 40.57
CA VAL A 797 -21.07 -38.12 39.71
C VAL A 797 -20.54 -38.21 38.29
N VAL A 798 -20.60 -39.39 37.68
CA VAL A 798 -20.20 -39.60 36.29
C VAL A 798 -21.32 -40.33 35.56
N ASN A 799 -21.80 -39.79 34.44
CA ASN A 799 -22.71 -40.53 33.57
C ASN A 799 -22.28 -40.47 32.11
N ASN A 800 -22.63 -41.51 31.36
CA ASN A 800 -22.44 -41.62 29.91
C ASN A 800 -21.02 -41.22 29.45
N THR A 801 -20.01 -41.77 30.13
CA THR A 801 -18.61 -41.39 29.91
C THR A 801 -17.80 -42.56 29.36
N VAL A 802 -16.95 -42.29 28.38
CA VAL A 802 -16.07 -43.28 27.74
C VAL A 802 -14.63 -43.11 28.23
N VAL A 803 -13.94 -44.20 28.54
CA VAL A 803 -12.55 -44.21 29.01
C VAL A 803 -11.70 -45.13 28.14
N ASN A 804 -10.66 -44.59 27.51
CA ASN A 804 -9.77 -45.28 26.58
C ASN A 804 -8.32 -45.25 27.07
N GLY A 805 -7.68 -46.42 27.16
CA GLY A 805 -6.23 -46.55 27.38
C GLY A 805 -5.73 -46.50 28.84
N TYR A 806 -6.52 -45.96 29.77
CA TYR A 806 -6.16 -45.89 31.20
C TYR A 806 -6.09 -47.27 31.88
N GLU A 807 -5.43 -47.31 33.04
CA GLU A 807 -5.17 -48.53 33.81
C GLU A 807 -5.82 -48.49 35.20
N ILE A 808 -5.91 -49.65 35.86
CA ILE A 808 -6.44 -49.73 37.23
C ILE A 808 -5.33 -49.31 38.19
N ASN A 809 -5.54 -48.21 38.92
CA ASN A 809 -4.65 -47.80 40.00
C ASN A 809 -4.93 -48.62 41.26
N ASP A 810 -3.92 -49.37 41.73
CA ASP A 810 -4.00 -50.23 42.91
C ASP A 810 -3.54 -49.56 44.21
N LYS A 811 -3.13 -48.28 44.15
CA LYS A 811 -2.75 -47.49 45.33
C LYS A 811 -4.00 -47.09 46.12
N GLY A 812 -3.91 -47.21 47.45
CA GLY A 812 -5.03 -46.89 48.35
C GLY A 812 -6.10 -47.99 48.35
N ILE A 813 -7.36 -47.62 48.06
CA ILE A 813 -8.45 -48.58 47.87
C ILE A 813 -8.59 -48.87 46.37
N ASN A 814 -8.30 -50.11 45.98
CA ASN A 814 -8.49 -50.58 44.60
C ASN A 814 -9.99 -50.62 44.26
N THR A 815 -10.37 -49.86 43.23
CA THR A 815 -11.75 -49.69 42.76
C THR A 815 -12.13 -50.68 41.65
N GLY A 816 -11.17 -51.41 41.09
CA GLY A 816 -11.38 -52.38 40.01
C GLY A 816 -11.75 -51.76 38.66
N THR A 817 -11.57 -50.45 38.48
CA THR A 817 -11.96 -49.71 37.26
C THR A 817 -10.87 -48.76 36.80
N THR A 818 -10.83 -48.48 35.50
CA THR A 818 -9.92 -47.50 34.88
C THR A 818 -10.51 -46.08 34.92
N LEU A 819 -11.78 -45.92 35.30
CA LEU A 819 -12.47 -44.62 35.34
C LEU A 819 -12.06 -43.77 36.55
N TRP A 820 -11.98 -44.35 37.74
CA TRP A 820 -11.68 -43.61 38.96
C TRP A 820 -10.89 -44.45 39.99
N ALA A 821 -10.09 -43.78 40.81
CA ALA A 821 -9.29 -44.40 41.87
C ALA A 821 -9.36 -43.62 43.19
N ASN A 822 -9.31 -44.33 44.33
CA ASN A 822 -9.26 -43.77 45.68
C ASN A 822 -7.85 -43.93 46.28
N LYS A 823 -6.91 -43.11 45.80
CA LYS A 823 -5.46 -43.27 46.05
C LYS A 823 -5.04 -43.06 47.51
N ASN A 824 -5.82 -42.31 48.28
CA ASN A 824 -5.56 -42.00 49.70
C ASN A 824 -6.50 -42.78 50.65
N SER A 825 -7.23 -43.79 50.17
CA SER A 825 -8.13 -44.62 50.98
C SER A 825 -9.16 -43.81 51.79
N MET A 826 -9.74 -42.77 51.18
CA MET A 826 -10.77 -41.94 51.81
C MET A 826 -11.99 -42.77 52.19
N GLY A 827 -12.52 -42.61 53.41
CA GLY A 827 -13.72 -43.31 53.87
C GLY A 827 -15.02 -42.81 53.23
N THR A 828 -16.09 -43.60 53.33
CA THR A 828 -17.42 -43.31 52.77
C THR A 828 -18.15 -42.14 53.44
N ASP A 829 -17.65 -41.66 54.58
CA ASP A 829 -18.08 -40.42 55.24
C ASP A 829 -17.49 -39.16 54.57
N LYS A 830 -16.42 -39.33 53.78
CA LYS A 830 -15.70 -38.28 53.07
C LYS A 830 -15.75 -38.38 51.55
N LEU A 831 -16.07 -39.54 50.99
CA LEU A 831 -16.17 -39.76 49.55
C LEU A 831 -17.47 -40.46 49.21
N SER A 832 -18.21 -39.91 48.24
CA SER A 832 -19.39 -40.55 47.65
C SER A 832 -19.23 -40.58 46.13
N VAL A 833 -19.36 -41.76 45.52
CA VAL A 833 -19.20 -41.93 44.06
C VAL A 833 -20.45 -42.56 43.46
N THR A 834 -21.00 -41.91 42.44
CA THR A 834 -22.15 -42.39 41.66
C THR A 834 -21.79 -42.47 40.19
N ILE A 835 -21.95 -43.64 39.58
CA ILE A 835 -21.66 -43.90 38.17
C ILE A 835 -22.94 -44.38 37.49
N ASP A 836 -23.36 -43.72 36.42
CA ASP A 836 -24.58 -44.03 35.65
C ASP A 836 -25.83 -44.22 36.55
N GLY A 837 -25.99 -43.31 37.53
CA GLY A 837 -27.07 -43.33 38.51
C GLY A 837 -26.94 -44.39 39.64
N VAL A 838 -25.87 -45.19 39.65
CA VAL A 838 -25.61 -46.22 40.68
C VAL A 838 -24.52 -45.76 41.65
N LYS A 839 -24.82 -45.77 42.97
CA LYS A 839 -23.81 -45.47 44.00
C LYS A 839 -22.84 -46.64 44.16
N VAL A 840 -21.56 -46.40 43.89
CA VAL A 840 -20.49 -47.42 43.90
C VAL A 840 -19.51 -47.29 45.07
N TYR A 841 -19.50 -46.13 45.75
CA TYR A 841 -18.72 -45.87 46.97
C TYR A 841 -19.46 -44.93 47.91
#